data_AF-A0A4V0NE98-F1
#
_entry.id   AF-A0A4V0NE98-F1
#
_cell.length_a   1.000
_cell.length_b   1.000
_cell.length_c   1.000
_cell.angle_alpha   90.00
_cell.angle_beta   90.00
_cell.angle_gamma   90.00
#
_symmetry.space_group_name_H-M   'P 1'
#
loop_
_entity.id
_entity.type
_entity.pdbx_description
1 polymer ?
#
loop_
_entity_poly.entity_id
_entity_poly.type
_entity_poly.pdbx_seq_one_letter_code
_entity_poly.pdbx_strand_id
1 'polypeptide(L)'
;MPGAGEPTTRVCRINEENTVMSYARIAITRGRIRSSLLCLLLPLSLAMVPACGSDGEKGDPGERGEQGEKGDPGDKGDPGDPGPSGGTDVPPTGVGAPDKYVSTEWGADRFPLSVGGKAAPLVVSSDDHEGVIRVVSDLAADVERVTDVRPEIFQDEVPEAATEVVLIGTLGKSPLIDQLAEDDKLDVDALTGKWETFVTQIVEDPMEGVDRALVIAGSDQRGAIFGAYDLSSQIGVSPLYWWDDVPPQKKHALYVLPGSHSLGEPAVRFRGFFINDENPATGNWAAKMFGPGKAEGFPGGLNHFYWEKVFEAALRMKANYIWPAVWGRAFAEDDPDNHKTATRYGIVMGTSHEAPMMQGIEEWNRHVIPEVKDADGNVVTPKSDPYGGTGDWRFSVNADALKAHWTKGIERMVDENIEGVVTLGMRGPGDVSLPPEDGIPLMEEIIASQRKILADVTGEDVTTIPQVWTLYKEIQGYWDAGIRVPDDVTVVWADDNWGNMRRLPRPGQEREGGYGLYYHFDYVGGGRNYKWVDTTLLPNVWEQLHLAYSHGVDRLWVVNVGDFKNEELPLQFFLDYAWDPDRWPIEKLGEWERQWTEQQFGAEHSDVIADILHGYSLLQSDRKPELTNRRITVDYELLFSEPTTEVSDPDTAAVTYDDSASPFSLTNYRELERVTEEWESLAAQAEFVANLVPDEAQDAYFQLVLYQVKATANMYALRLAGFKNRLYAEQGRAATNDMAYIAEERLQDDLDLAYYYNHELAGGKWEGFQTQPHLSYGAPGNPSWQQAEYQYNNIQEFIWPELQTISVPAEAELGVAIDGSSNYWTAAGAGNPTSTADAQPVLPTFSLYQTQPQQYIEVFNRGGAPLEYTIEAALPVACPYGWNGDPSNDKDGWAGEAPCRPWLTVYPNQGVIDTEVRATVRVDWNLVPTTYADPEDGSRQLPLEFPLEVPITVRGSDGSEVVVTAYVDDPRPLPWAPNRYIEANGYLSMAADRHSKAVGTDEIGWKRLPNIGRTGDGMTPFPVTAEPQEPGGDSPRLEFNAHFSTAGEVTVWTYISPRNNFQNWEEGLQYGVSIDDGPIQLVDATYAIDLNGGGNKIWERHTSDNVNIMPTTHTIDEPGDHVVKFWMVHPGVILQNIVVDTGGLKWSYLGPPESYWMGKGPE
;
A
#
# COMPACT_ATOMS: atom_id res chain seq x y z
N MET A 1 -2.72 46.26 -23.43
CA MET A 1 -3.31 47.60 -23.18
C MET A 1 -4.53 47.80 -24.08
N PRO A 2 -5.61 48.45 -23.62
CA PRO A 2 -6.14 48.36 -22.25
C PRO A 2 -7.69 48.34 -22.19
N GLY A 3 -8.19 47.90 -21.04
CA GLY A 3 -9.58 48.07 -20.61
C GLY A 3 -9.74 47.49 -19.21
N ALA A 4 -9.23 48.21 -18.22
CA ALA A 4 -9.14 47.82 -16.81
C ALA A 4 -10.50 47.86 -16.08
N GLY A 5 -10.70 46.89 -15.19
CA GLY A 5 -11.63 46.92 -14.05
C GLY A 5 -10.98 46.15 -12.90
N GLU A 6 -10.85 46.81 -11.75
CA GLU A 6 -10.09 46.41 -10.55
C GLU A 6 -10.56 45.09 -9.89
N PRO A 7 -9.69 44.41 -9.13
CA PRO A 7 -10.02 43.15 -8.46
C PRO A 7 -10.79 43.41 -7.16
N THR A 8 -11.87 42.66 -6.97
CA THR A 8 -12.54 42.48 -5.69
C THR A 8 -11.60 41.82 -4.70
N THR A 9 -11.45 42.47 -3.55
CA THR A 9 -10.87 41.99 -2.29
C THR A 9 -11.08 40.49 -2.08
N ARG A 10 -10.00 39.71 -2.08
CA ARG A 10 -9.96 38.39 -1.44
C ARG A 10 -10.25 38.60 0.05
N VAL A 11 -11.37 38.07 0.50
CA VAL A 11 -11.67 37.91 1.92
C VAL A 11 -10.73 36.82 2.44
N CYS A 12 -9.74 37.19 3.24
CA CYS A 12 -9.00 36.22 4.06
C CYS A 12 -10.04 35.54 4.98
N ARG A 13 -10.39 34.29 4.68
CA ARG A 13 -11.12 33.44 5.62
C ARG A 13 -10.14 33.05 6.72
N ILE A 14 -10.45 33.50 7.93
CA ILE A 14 -9.85 33.03 9.16
C ILE A 14 -10.30 31.57 9.32
N ASN A 15 -9.47 30.62 8.88
CA ASN A 15 -9.56 29.22 9.27
C ASN A 15 -8.26 28.43 9.04
N GLU A 16 -7.34 28.91 8.21
CA GLU A 16 -6.07 28.22 7.92
C GLU A 16 -5.15 28.04 9.15
N GLU A 17 -5.17 28.98 10.12
CA GLU A 17 -4.31 28.91 11.31
C GLU A 17 -4.74 27.84 12.33
N ASN A 18 -6.03 27.46 12.37
CA ASN A 18 -6.52 26.40 13.27
C ASN A 18 -6.35 25.00 12.69
N THR A 19 -6.33 24.86 11.36
CA THR A 19 -6.13 23.58 10.68
C THR A 19 -4.67 23.14 10.79
N VAL A 20 -3.70 24.02 10.57
CA VAL A 20 -2.25 23.69 10.65
C VAL A 20 -1.84 23.22 12.05
N MET A 21 -2.40 23.82 13.11
CA MET A 21 -2.16 23.40 14.50
C MET A 21 -2.91 22.11 14.90
N SER A 22 -3.98 21.73 14.19
CA SER A 22 -4.66 20.45 14.43
C SER A 22 -3.95 19.28 13.73
N TYR A 23 -3.39 19.49 12.53
CA TYR A 23 -2.68 18.45 11.78
C TYR A 23 -1.44 17.91 12.51
N ALA A 24 -0.66 18.78 13.17
CA ALA A 24 0.50 18.37 13.97
C ALA A 24 0.10 17.54 15.21
N ARG A 25 -1.05 17.82 15.84
CA ARG A 25 -1.54 17.03 16.98
C ARG A 25 -2.08 15.67 16.54
N ILE A 26 -2.81 15.59 15.42
CA ILE A 26 -3.37 14.34 14.90
C ILE A 26 -2.27 13.34 14.54
N ALA A 27 -1.19 13.80 13.89
CA ALA A 27 0.00 12.99 13.56
C ALA A 27 0.69 12.37 14.79
N ILE A 28 0.75 13.13 15.90
CA ILE A 28 1.39 12.68 17.16
C ILE A 28 0.55 11.64 17.89
N THR A 29 -0.78 11.74 17.87
CA THR A 29 -1.66 10.89 18.72
C THR A 29 -1.82 9.45 18.26
N ARG A 30 -1.41 9.07 17.04
CA ARG A 30 -1.72 7.74 16.48
C ARG A 30 -0.53 6.83 16.18
N GLY A 31 0.71 7.28 16.41
CA GLY A 31 1.90 6.42 16.23
C GLY A 31 2.13 5.91 14.79
N ARG A 32 1.38 6.43 13.80
CA ARG A 32 1.46 6.05 12.38
C ARG A 32 2.40 6.91 11.54
N ILE A 33 2.90 8.01 12.11
CA ILE A 33 3.91 8.88 11.51
C ILE A 33 5.14 8.85 12.42
N ARG A 34 6.30 8.48 11.88
CA ARG A 34 7.55 8.28 12.63
C ARG A 34 8.09 9.62 13.18
N SER A 35 8.84 9.54 14.29
CA SER A 35 9.31 10.69 15.09
C SER A 35 10.21 11.70 14.34
N SER A 36 10.84 11.27 13.24
CA SER A 36 11.69 12.08 12.36
C SER A 36 10.99 13.36 11.90
N LEU A 37 9.68 13.26 11.62
CA LEU A 37 8.86 14.37 11.17
C LEU A 37 8.59 15.46 12.23
N LEU A 38 8.65 15.12 13.53
CA LEU A 38 8.38 16.11 14.59
C LEU A 38 9.44 17.21 14.62
N CYS A 39 10.69 16.90 14.28
CA CYS A 39 11.79 17.86 14.36
C CYS A 39 11.75 18.92 13.25
N LEU A 40 11.16 18.61 12.09
CA LEU A 40 11.05 19.53 10.93
C LEU A 40 9.80 20.43 10.97
N LEU A 41 8.72 20.00 11.64
CA LEU A 41 7.45 20.73 11.71
C LEU A 41 7.31 21.66 12.94
N LEU A 42 8.10 21.45 14.00
CA LEU A 42 8.15 22.34 15.17
C LEU A 42 8.45 23.82 14.83
N PRO A 43 9.34 24.16 13.86
CA PRO A 43 9.59 25.56 13.46
C PRO A 43 8.43 26.22 12.70
N LEU A 44 7.61 25.48 11.95
CA LEU A 44 6.46 26.04 11.22
C LEU A 44 5.35 26.53 12.16
N SER A 45 5.14 25.84 13.28
CA SER A 45 4.18 26.27 14.31
C SER A 45 4.56 27.58 15.02
N LEU A 46 5.85 27.98 14.97
CA LEU A 46 6.35 29.22 15.57
C LEU A 46 6.54 30.37 14.56
N ALA A 47 6.67 30.07 13.26
CA ALA A 47 6.92 31.09 12.23
C ALA A 47 5.63 31.72 11.65
N MET A 48 4.46 31.08 11.79
CA MET A 48 3.16 31.59 11.32
C MET A 48 2.30 32.21 12.42
N VAL A 49 2.89 33.08 13.25
CA VAL A 49 2.12 34.01 14.10
C VAL A 49 2.13 35.38 13.42
N PRO A 50 1.05 35.87 12.78
CA PRO A 50 1.00 37.25 12.36
C PRO A 50 0.78 38.14 13.58
N ALA A 51 1.65 39.12 13.73
CA ALA A 51 1.50 40.23 14.65
C ALA A 51 0.25 41.06 14.27
N CYS A 52 -0.89 40.76 14.87
CA CYS A 52 -1.98 41.72 15.05
C CYS A 52 -1.79 42.39 16.41
N GLY A 53 -0.91 43.39 16.46
CA GLY A 53 -0.72 44.28 17.61
C GLY A 53 -0.76 45.73 17.12
N SER A 54 -1.73 46.48 17.63
CA SER A 54 -1.96 47.90 17.37
C SER A 54 -0.71 48.76 17.58
N ASP A 55 -0.53 49.76 16.70
CA ASP A 55 0.47 50.83 16.80
C ASP A 55 0.50 51.45 18.22
N GLY A 56 1.58 51.16 18.96
CA GLY A 56 1.94 51.80 20.21
C GLY A 56 3.29 52.51 20.06
N GLU A 57 3.36 53.76 20.49
CA GLU A 57 4.51 54.68 20.33
C GLU A 57 5.86 54.08 20.75
N LYS A 58 6.91 54.42 19.99
CA LYS A 58 8.31 54.10 20.30
C LYS A 58 8.73 54.70 21.64
N GLY A 59 8.98 53.84 22.63
CA GLY A 59 9.76 54.18 23.83
C GLY A 59 11.27 54.09 23.56
N ASP A 60 12.04 55.00 24.15
CA ASP A 60 13.50 55.07 24.05
C ASP A 60 14.20 53.79 24.55
N PRO A 61 15.35 53.40 23.97
CA PRO A 61 16.04 52.17 24.32
C PRO A 61 16.64 52.23 25.74
N GLY A 62 16.26 51.28 26.59
CA GLY A 62 16.87 51.06 27.90
C GLY A 62 18.28 50.47 27.80
N GLU A 63 19.13 50.81 28.77
CA GLU A 63 20.53 50.38 28.84
C GLU A 63 20.69 48.86 28.98
N ARG A 64 21.78 48.36 28.38
CA ARG A 64 22.14 46.94 28.26
C ARG A 64 22.56 46.39 29.63
N GLY A 65 21.79 45.44 30.17
CA GLY A 65 22.14 44.70 31.39
C GLY A 65 23.34 43.78 31.22
N GLU A 66 24.13 43.62 32.28
CA GLU A 66 25.36 42.81 32.32
C GLU A 66 25.10 41.31 32.15
N GLN A 67 26.06 40.64 31.53
CA GLN A 67 26.06 39.22 31.17
C GLN A 67 26.29 38.36 32.43
N GLY A 68 25.35 37.47 32.75
CA GLY A 68 25.49 36.51 33.86
C GLY A 68 26.58 35.46 33.60
N GLU A 69 27.24 35.03 34.67
CA GLU A 69 28.37 34.09 34.65
C GLU A 69 27.97 32.67 34.19
N LYS A 70 28.89 32.01 33.49
CA LYS A 70 28.82 30.63 33.01
C LYS A 70 28.89 29.66 34.20
N GLY A 71 27.92 28.75 34.33
CA GLY A 71 27.97 27.64 35.28
C GLY A 71 29.00 26.59 34.89
N ASP A 72 29.61 25.96 35.90
CA ASP A 72 30.67 24.94 35.75
C ASP A 72 30.18 23.63 35.12
N PRO A 73 31.02 22.90 34.36
CA PRO A 73 30.68 21.59 33.80
C PRO A 73 30.61 20.51 34.89
N GLY A 74 29.58 19.66 34.83
CA GLY A 74 29.41 18.51 35.72
C GLY A 74 30.44 17.39 35.48
N ASP A 75 30.80 16.69 36.56
CA ASP A 75 31.82 15.64 36.59
C ASP A 75 31.45 14.39 35.75
N LYS A 76 32.48 13.76 35.18
CA LYS A 76 32.40 12.49 34.44
C LYS A 76 32.16 11.32 35.39
N GLY A 77 31.15 10.49 35.08
CA GLY A 77 30.91 9.21 35.76
C GLY A 77 31.97 8.14 35.40
N ASP A 78 32.28 7.29 36.37
CA ASP A 78 33.26 6.21 36.27
C ASP A 78 32.84 5.08 35.30
N PRO A 79 33.79 4.39 34.64
CA PRO A 79 33.49 3.25 33.78
C PRO A 79 33.18 1.98 34.59
N GLY A 80 32.16 1.24 34.19
CA GLY A 80 31.82 -0.07 34.75
C GLY A 80 32.77 -1.20 34.32
N ASP A 81 32.92 -2.20 35.20
CA ASP A 81 33.79 -3.37 35.06
C ASP A 81 33.46 -4.28 33.86
N PRO A 82 34.46 -4.99 33.28
CA PRO A 82 34.28 -5.86 32.13
C PRO A 82 33.70 -7.23 32.50
N GLY A 83 32.67 -7.67 31.76
CA GLY A 83 32.12 -9.03 31.83
C GLY A 83 33.05 -10.11 31.24
N PRO A 84 32.83 -11.40 31.54
CA PRO A 84 33.78 -12.47 31.29
C PRO A 84 33.84 -12.88 29.81
N SER A 85 35.06 -13.23 29.39
CA SER A 85 35.46 -13.74 28.07
C SER A 85 34.69 -15.00 27.65
N GLY A 86 33.84 -14.88 26.62
CA GLY A 86 33.32 -15.99 25.82
C GLY A 86 34.25 -16.30 24.66
N GLY A 87 34.46 -17.59 24.39
CA GLY A 87 35.43 -18.13 23.46
C GLY A 87 35.16 -17.79 21.99
N THR A 88 36.23 -17.83 21.21
CA THR A 88 36.28 -17.68 19.76
C THR A 88 35.64 -18.90 19.08
N ASP A 89 34.36 -18.83 18.80
CA ASP A 89 33.77 -19.51 17.65
C ASP A 89 33.40 -18.43 16.64
N VAL A 90 34.10 -18.43 15.50
CA VAL A 90 33.81 -17.56 14.35
C VAL A 90 32.61 -18.16 13.63
N PRO A 91 31.43 -17.52 13.62
CA PRO A 91 30.37 -17.87 12.68
C PRO A 91 30.79 -17.38 11.29
N PRO A 92 30.31 -18.02 10.21
CA PRO A 92 30.53 -17.51 8.85
C PRO A 92 29.98 -16.08 8.76
N THR A 93 30.74 -15.22 8.08
CA THR A 93 30.48 -13.79 7.88
C THR A 93 29.04 -13.57 7.42
N GLY A 94 28.26 -12.92 8.29
CA GLY A 94 26.85 -12.64 8.09
C GLY A 94 26.60 -11.54 7.07
N VAL A 95 25.67 -11.87 6.19
CA VAL A 95 24.86 -11.06 5.28
C VAL A 95 24.44 -9.72 5.91
N GLY A 96 24.87 -8.63 5.26
CA GLY A 96 24.43 -7.24 5.48
C GLY A 96 24.08 -6.59 4.15
N ALA A 97 23.77 -5.28 4.12
CA ALA A 97 23.72 -4.53 2.85
C ALA A 97 25.01 -4.78 2.02
N PRO A 98 25.06 -4.62 0.68
CA PRO A 98 26.35 -4.49 0.03
C PRO A 98 26.97 -3.30 0.72
N ASP A 99 28.02 -3.58 1.49
CA ASP A 99 28.77 -2.54 2.17
C ASP A 99 29.08 -1.49 1.11
N LYS A 100 28.74 -0.21 1.37
CA LYS A 100 29.09 0.87 0.43
C LYS A 100 30.58 0.78 0.17
N TYR A 101 30.96 0.35 -1.04
CA TYR A 101 32.35 0.10 -1.40
C TYR A 101 32.91 1.15 -2.35
N VAL A 102 32.11 2.16 -2.68
CA VAL A 102 32.56 3.39 -3.33
C VAL A 102 32.62 4.52 -2.31
N SER A 103 33.73 5.27 -2.31
CA SER A 103 33.98 6.41 -1.46
C SER A 103 34.36 7.63 -2.29
N THR A 104 34.03 8.82 -1.79
CA THR A 104 34.52 10.10 -2.33
C THR A 104 35.85 10.54 -1.70
N GLU A 105 36.34 9.79 -0.72
CA GLU A 105 37.56 10.11 0.01
C GLU A 105 38.75 9.31 -0.50
N TRP A 106 39.91 9.95 -0.54
CA TRP A 106 41.16 9.29 -0.92
C TRP A 106 41.62 8.28 0.15
N GLY A 107 42.19 7.17 -0.32
CA GLY A 107 42.93 6.20 0.48
C GLY A 107 43.99 5.53 -0.39
N ALA A 108 45.13 5.15 0.19
CA ALA A 108 46.27 4.62 -0.58
C ALA A 108 45.95 3.25 -1.22
N ASP A 109 45.14 2.46 -0.52
CA ASP A 109 44.65 1.13 -0.88
C ASP A 109 43.37 1.16 -1.73
N ARG A 110 42.85 2.35 -2.05
CA ARG A 110 41.63 2.52 -2.84
C ARG A 110 41.95 2.72 -4.32
N PHE A 111 41.13 2.15 -5.19
CA PHE A 111 41.27 2.29 -6.64
C PHE A 111 40.63 3.61 -7.12
N PRO A 112 41.37 4.50 -7.82
CA PRO A 112 40.85 5.78 -8.28
C PRO A 112 40.03 5.64 -9.58
N LEU A 113 38.73 5.42 -9.46
CA LEU A 113 37.84 5.26 -10.61
C LEU A 113 37.73 6.55 -11.44
N SER A 114 37.53 7.70 -10.78
CA SER A 114 37.51 9.02 -11.43
C SER A 114 37.97 10.09 -10.44
N VAL A 115 39.10 10.74 -10.72
CA VAL A 115 39.77 11.69 -9.83
C VAL A 115 40.42 12.82 -10.62
N GLY A 116 40.22 14.06 -10.17
CA GLY A 116 40.97 15.21 -10.70
C GLY A 116 40.74 15.47 -12.20
N GLY A 117 39.54 15.19 -12.71
CA GLY A 117 39.19 15.37 -14.11
C GLY A 117 39.67 14.24 -15.04
N LYS A 118 40.05 13.09 -14.49
CA LYS A 118 40.46 11.89 -15.25
C LYS A 118 39.74 10.67 -14.69
N ALA A 119 39.31 9.77 -15.57
CA ALA A 119 38.75 8.48 -15.19
C ALA A 119 39.64 7.33 -15.68
N ALA A 120 39.64 6.22 -14.94
CA ALA A 120 40.31 5.00 -15.36
C ALA A 120 39.65 4.47 -16.64
N PRO A 121 40.41 4.08 -17.68
CA PRO A 121 39.84 3.51 -18.90
C PRO A 121 39.14 2.18 -18.59
N LEU A 122 38.03 1.94 -19.27
CA LEU A 122 37.29 0.69 -19.21
C LEU A 122 37.77 -0.22 -20.35
N VAL A 123 38.05 -1.48 -20.04
CA VAL A 123 38.56 -2.47 -20.98
C VAL A 123 37.66 -3.70 -20.95
N VAL A 124 37.26 -4.15 -22.14
CA VAL A 124 36.43 -5.34 -22.34
C VAL A 124 36.95 -6.14 -23.53
N SER A 125 36.72 -7.46 -23.52
CA SER A 125 37.04 -8.30 -24.68
C SER A 125 35.99 -8.16 -25.77
N SER A 126 36.39 -8.08 -27.03
CA SER A 126 35.47 -8.17 -28.17
C SER A 126 34.92 -9.58 -28.38
N ASP A 127 35.53 -10.60 -27.76
CA ASP A 127 35.05 -11.99 -27.74
C ASP A 127 33.98 -12.25 -26.66
N ASP A 128 33.70 -11.28 -25.78
CA ASP A 128 32.67 -11.39 -24.74
C ASP A 128 31.24 -11.34 -25.32
N HIS A 129 30.24 -11.52 -24.46
CA HIS A 129 28.83 -11.40 -24.83
C HIS A 129 28.49 -9.97 -25.29
N GLU A 130 27.64 -9.84 -26.32
CA GLU A 130 27.22 -8.51 -26.82
C GLU A 130 26.60 -7.63 -25.72
N GLY A 131 25.89 -8.24 -24.77
CA GLY A 131 25.32 -7.55 -23.60
C GLY A 131 26.36 -7.01 -22.63
N VAL A 132 27.48 -7.72 -22.46
CA VAL A 132 28.62 -7.28 -21.63
C VAL A 132 29.36 -6.15 -22.34
N ILE A 133 29.62 -6.26 -23.64
CA ILE A 133 30.22 -5.18 -24.42
C ILE A 133 29.34 -3.92 -24.39
N ARG A 134 28.02 -4.09 -24.46
CA ARG A 134 27.03 -3.00 -24.37
C ARG A 134 27.07 -2.30 -23.01
N VAL A 135 27.03 -3.04 -21.89
CA VAL A 135 26.92 -2.43 -20.55
C VAL A 135 28.13 -1.57 -20.18
N VAL A 136 29.31 -1.81 -20.76
CA VAL A 136 30.47 -0.93 -20.58
C VAL A 136 30.20 0.50 -21.06
N SER A 137 29.38 0.66 -22.10
CA SER A 137 28.95 2.00 -22.56
C SER A 137 28.01 2.69 -21.58
N ASP A 138 27.15 1.93 -20.90
CA ASP A 138 26.28 2.47 -19.86
C ASP A 138 27.09 2.89 -18.64
N LEU A 139 28.02 2.04 -18.18
CA LEU A 139 28.91 2.35 -17.06
C LEU A 139 29.77 3.60 -17.36
N ALA A 140 30.32 3.72 -18.57
CA ALA A 140 31.05 4.92 -18.97
C ALA A 140 30.17 6.17 -18.93
N ALA A 141 28.92 6.06 -19.40
CA ALA A 141 27.95 7.16 -19.35
C ALA A 141 27.52 7.46 -17.91
N ASP A 142 27.45 6.47 -17.03
CA ASP A 142 27.11 6.64 -15.61
C ASP A 142 28.23 7.34 -14.83
N VAL A 143 29.50 6.98 -15.09
CA VAL A 143 30.65 7.73 -14.56
C VAL A 143 30.67 9.17 -15.08
N GLU A 144 30.34 9.39 -16.36
CA GLU A 144 30.19 10.73 -16.94
C GLU A 144 29.06 11.51 -16.26
N ARG A 145 27.90 10.89 -16.05
CA ARG A 145 26.75 11.49 -15.36
C ARG A 145 27.09 11.94 -13.95
N VAL A 146 27.87 11.15 -13.22
CA VAL A 146 28.22 11.42 -11.82
C VAL A 146 29.39 12.41 -11.69
N THR A 147 30.38 12.34 -12.59
CA THR A 147 31.67 13.06 -12.42
C THR A 147 32.00 14.11 -13.49
N ASP A 148 31.15 14.24 -14.51
CA ASP A 148 31.37 15.04 -15.73
C ASP A 148 32.61 14.61 -16.54
N VAL A 149 33.16 13.43 -16.25
CA VAL A 149 34.31 12.84 -16.95
C VAL A 149 33.89 11.49 -17.51
N ARG A 150 33.95 11.36 -18.84
CA ARG A 150 33.68 10.09 -19.52
C ARG A 150 34.95 9.23 -19.57
N PRO A 151 34.94 8.01 -19.01
CA PRO A 151 36.01 7.04 -19.24
C PRO A 151 36.16 6.73 -20.74
N GLU A 152 37.40 6.56 -21.19
CA GLU A 152 37.66 5.98 -22.51
C GLU A 152 37.39 4.46 -22.44
N ILE A 153 36.84 3.91 -23.53
CA ILE A 153 36.53 2.48 -23.64
C ILE A 153 37.51 1.86 -24.65
N PHE A 154 38.16 0.78 -24.25
CA PHE A 154 39.06 0.00 -25.08
C PHE A 154 38.55 -1.44 -25.23
N GLN A 155 38.79 -2.02 -26.41
CA GLN A 155 38.50 -3.42 -26.69
C GLN A 155 39.82 -4.15 -26.94
N ASP A 156 39.98 -5.30 -26.29
CA ASP A 156 41.11 -6.25 -26.43
C ASP A 156 42.51 -5.73 -26.05
N GLU A 157 42.68 -4.42 -25.85
CA GLU A 157 43.96 -3.78 -25.59
C GLU A 157 43.88 -2.81 -24.41
N VAL A 158 44.97 -2.71 -23.65
CA VAL A 158 45.13 -1.71 -22.59
C VAL A 158 45.93 -0.53 -23.13
N PRO A 159 45.56 0.73 -22.82
CA PRO A 159 46.33 1.89 -23.25
C PRO A 159 47.75 1.91 -22.65
N GLU A 160 48.79 2.09 -23.47
CA GLU A 160 50.20 2.06 -23.01
C GLU A 160 50.52 3.04 -21.87
N ALA A 161 49.77 4.13 -21.75
CA ALA A 161 49.97 5.16 -20.72
C ALA A 161 49.13 4.93 -19.45
N ALA A 162 48.24 3.94 -19.43
CA ALA A 162 47.34 3.66 -18.31
C ALA A 162 47.94 2.61 -17.38
N THR A 163 48.31 3.03 -16.16
CA THR A 163 48.77 2.14 -15.09
C THR A 163 47.62 1.64 -14.20
N GLU A 164 46.43 2.22 -14.35
CA GLU A 164 45.22 1.88 -13.60
C GLU A 164 44.05 1.74 -14.56
N VAL A 165 43.35 0.60 -14.56
CA VAL A 165 42.28 0.28 -15.53
C VAL A 165 41.10 -0.40 -14.86
N VAL A 166 39.94 -0.40 -15.52
CA VAL A 166 38.80 -1.25 -15.13
C VAL A 166 38.66 -2.36 -16.16
N LEU A 167 38.75 -3.62 -15.71
CA LEU A 167 38.58 -4.80 -16.56
C LEU A 167 37.19 -5.38 -16.32
N ILE A 168 36.42 -5.57 -17.38
CA ILE A 168 35.04 -6.06 -17.30
C ILE A 168 34.92 -7.28 -18.21
N GLY A 169 34.39 -8.39 -17.70
CA GLY A 169 34.12 -9.54 -18.55
C GLY A 169 33.52 -10.76 -17.87
N THR A 170 33.21 -11.76 -18.69
CA THR A 170 32.62 -13.03 -18.28
C THR A 170 33.68 -14.13 -18.19
N LEU A 171 33.67 -14.88 -17.10
CA LEU A 171 34.54 -16.05 -16.91
C LEU A 171 34.25 -17.13 -17.97
N GLY A 172 35.29 -17.69 -18.58
CA GLY A 172 35.22 -18.69 -19.64
C GLY A 172 34.91 -18.14 -21.04
N LYS A 173 34.81 -16.80 -21.17
CA LYS A 173 34.48 -16.11 -22.41
C LYS A 173 35.42 -14.94 -22.70
N SER A 174 35.81 -14.18 -21.68
CA SER A 174 36.75 -13.07 -21.79
C SER A 174 38.19 -13.55 -21.57
N PRO A 175 39.07 -13.50 -22.58
CA PRO A 175 40.48 -13.85 -22.41
C PRO A 175 41.20 -13.00 -21.36
N LEU A 176 40.72 -11.76 -21.13
CA LEU A 176 41.26 -10.87 -20.10
C LEU A 176 40.98 -11.39 -18.69
N ILE A 177 39.78 -11.90 -18.45
CA ILE A 177 39.37 -12.48 -17.15
C ILE A 177 39.98 -13.86 -16.97
N ASP A 178 39.96 -14.68 -18.02
CA ASP A 178 40.50 -16.04 -18.00
C ASP A 178 42.00 -16.05 -17.70
N GLN A 179 42.78 -15.12 -18.28
CA GLN A 179 44.21 -15.01 -17.97
C GLN A 179 44.46 -14.64 -16.50
N LEU A 180 43.64 -13.76 -15.90
CA LEU A 180 43.78 -13.42 -14.48
C LEU A 180 43.45 -14.61 -13.57
N ALA A 181 42.48 -15.43 -13.97
CA ALA A 181 42.15 -16.66 -13.26
C ALA A 181 43.28 -17.71 -13.41
N GLU A 182 43.82 -17.90 -14.62
CA GLU A 182 44.93 -18.82 -14.89
C GLU A 182 46.23 -18.42 -14.16
N ASP A 183 46.46 -17.12 -13.97
CA ASP A 183 47.62 -16.58 -13.27
C ASP A 183 47.44 -16.55 -11.74
N ASP A 184 46.35 -17.11 -11.19
CA ASP A 184 45.97 -17.08 -9.76
C ASP A 184 45.87 -15.65 -9.17
N LYS A 185 45.49 -14.66 -10.00
CA LYS A 185 45.33 -13.25 -9.59
C LYS A 185 43.89 -12.86 -9.27
N LEU A 186 42.93 -13.61 -9.80
CA LEU A 186 41.50 -13.48 -9.52
C LEU A 186 40.99 -14.80 -8.93
N ASP A 187 40.44 -14.75 -7.72
CA ASP A 187 39.74 -15.90 -7.15
C ASP A 187 38.36 -16.05 -7.82
N VAL A 188 38.18 -17.16 -8.53
CA VAL A 188 36.98 -17.46 -9.32
C VAL A 188 36.11 -18.54 -8.69
N ASP A 189 36.42 -19.00 -7.47
CA ASP A 189 35.63 -20.02 -6.78
C ASP A 189 34.20 -19.52 -6.51
N ALA A 190 34.04 -18.21 -6.28
CA ALA A 190 32.75 -17.57 -6.10
C ALA A 190 31.93 -17.44 -7.41
N LEU A 191 32.54 -17.69 -8.57
CA LEU A 191 31.91 -17.53 -9.90
C LEU A 191 31.67 -18.88 -10.59
N THR A 192 32.59 -19.83 -10.42
CA THR A 192 32.60 -21.06 -11.21
C THR A 192 31.34 -21.91 -10.95
N GLY A 193 30.55 -22.11 -12.02
CA GLY A 193 29.31 -22.89 -11.96
C GLY A 193 28.15 -22.22 -11.22
N LYS A 194 28.27 -20.91 -10.94
CA LYS A 194 27.23 -20.11 -10.28
C LYS A 194 26.32 -19.42 -11.28
N TRP A 195 25.05 -19.26 -10.92
CA TRP A 195 24.08 -18.52 -11.71
C TRP A 195 24.17 -17.02 -11.39
N GLU A 196 24.36 -16.19 -12.41
CA GLU A 196 24.24 -14.72 -12.35
C GLU A 196 25.03 -14.02 -11.24
N THR A 197 26.14 -14.61 -10.82
CA THR A 197 26.99 -14.10 -9.74
C THR A 197 28.11 -13.25 -10.33
N PHE A 198 28.61 -12.29 -9.57
CA PHE A 198 29.78 -11.49 -9.95
C PHE A 198 30.69 -11.21 -8.76
N VAL A 199 31.92 -10.80 -9.08
CA VAL A 199 32.88 -10.25 -8.14
C VAL A 199 33.43 -8.95 -8.70
N THR A 200 33.46 -7.92 -7.85
CA THR A 200 34.17 -6.68 -8.09
C THR A 200 35.34 -6.59 -7.11
N GLN A 201 36.58 -6.57 -7.61
CA GLN A 201 37.77 -6.54 -6.74
C GLN A 201 38.94 -5.78 -7.35
N ILE A 202 39.81 -5.26 -6.49
CA ILE A 202 41.08 -4.65 -6.91
C ILE A 202 42.12 -5.77 -7.07
N VAL A 203 42.77 -5.83 -8.22
CA VAL A 203 43.88 -6.75 -8.53
C VAL A 203 45.15 -5.92 -8.77
N GLU A 204 46.22 -6.27 -8.05
CA GLU A 204 47.56 -5.68 -8.19
C GLU A 204 48.35 -6.42 -9.26
N ASP A 205 49.18 -5.68 -10.01
CA ASP A 205 49.98 -6.19 -11.13
C ASP A 205 49.21 -7.14 -12.08
N PRO A 206 47.98 -6.79 -12.55
CA PRO A 206 47.10 -7.70 -13.27
C PRO A 206 47.73 -8.21 -14.58
N MET A 207 48.45 -7.36 -15.29
CA MET A 207 49.18 -7.69 -16.51
C MET A 207 50.38 -6.77 -16.70
N GLU A 208 51.27 -7.09 -17.63
CA GLU A 208 52.47 -6.28 -17.90
C GLU A 208 52.09 -4.83 -18.24
N GLY A 209 52.66 -3.86 -17.52
CA GLY A 209 52.44 -2.43 -17.74
C GLY A 209 51.27 -1.82 -16.98
N VAL A 210 50.46 -2.61 -16.28
CA VAL A 210 49.35 -2.15 -15.44
C VAL A 210 49.67 -2.42 -13.97
N ASP A 211 49.66 -1.38 -13.15
CA ASP A 211 49.93 -1.49 -11.70
C ASP A 211 48.70 -2.02 -10.96
N ARG A 212 47.50 -1.52 -11.30
CA ARG A 212 46.23 -1.92 -10.65
C ARG A 212 45.08 -2.05 -11.64
N ALA A 213 44.23 -3.05 -11.45
CA ALA A 213 42.94 -3.12 -12.11
C ALA A 213 41.79 -3.23 -11.12
N LEU A 214 40.70 -2.51 -11.35
CA LEU A 214 39.40 -2.87 -10.81
C LEU A 214 38.79 -3.91 -11.74
N VAL A 215 38.65 -5.14 -11.28
CA VAL A 215 38.12 -6.26 -12.07
C VAL A 215 36.65 -6.48 -11.70
N ILE A 216 35.77 -6.43 -12.70
CA ILE A 216 34.37 -6.84 -12.62
C ILE A 216 34.22 -8.13 -13.45
N ALA A 217 34.15 -9.26 -12.75
CA ALA A 217 34.06 -10.58 -13.36
C ALA A 217 32.71 -11.23 -13.06
N GLY A 218 31.99 -11.64 -14.10
CA GLY A 218 30.72 -12.38 -13.99
C GLY A 218 30.89 -13.89 -14.19
N SER A 219 30.04 -14.69 -13.54
CA SER A 219 29.94 -16.13 -13.78
C SER A 219 29.31 -16.46 -15.14
N ASP A 220 28.45 -15.57 -15.62
CA ASP A 220 27.80 -15.60 -16.93
C ASP A 220 27.55 -14.16 -17.43
N GLN A 221 26.93 -14.03 -18.61
CA GLN A 221 26.61 -12.72 -19.23
C GLN A 221 25.87 -11.78 -18.26
N ARG A 222 24.88 -12.28 -17.53
CA ARG A 222 24.05 -11.46 -16.64
C ARG A 222 24.80 -11.13 -15.35
N GLY A 223 25.60 -12.05 -14.82
CA GLY A 223 26.51 -11.76 -13.71
C GLY A 223 27.42 -10.56 -14.01
N ALA A 224 28.08 -10.54 -15.17
CA ALA A 224 28.94 -9.42 -15.56
C ALA A 224 28.16 -8.10 -15.73
N ILE A 225 26.94 -8.17 -16.29
CA ILE A 225 26.03 -7.01 -16.40
C ILE A 225 25.60 -6.49 -15.03
N PHE A 226 25.22 -7.37 -14.11
CA PHE A 226 24.83 -7.00 -12.74
C PHE A 226 26.00 -6.41 -11.97
N GLY A 227 27.23 -6.91 -12.14
CA GLY A 227 28.41 -6.30 -11.54
C GLY A 227 28.68 -4.88 -12.04
N ALA A 228 28.49 -4.63 -13.34
CA ALA A 228 28.61 -3.27 -13.89
C ALA A 228 27.53 -2.33 -13.34
N TYR A 229 26.27 -2.78 -13.27
CA TYR A 229 25.18 -1.95 -12.73
C TYR A 229 25.20 -1.81 -11.21
N ASP A 230 25.77 -2.77 -10.47
CA ASP A 230 26.04 -2.62 -9.05
C ASP A 230 27.04 -1.49 -8.82
N LEU A 231 28.13 -1.42 -9.59
CA LEU A 231 29.05 -0.28 -9.56
C LEU A 231 28.33 1.03 -9.95
N SER A 232 27.50 1.04 -10.99
CA SER A 232 26.67 2.21 -11.34
C SER A 232 25.80 2.70 -10.19
N SER A 233 25.15 1.78 -9.46
CA SER A 233 24.36 2.10 -8.27
C SER A 233 25.23 2.68 -7.16
N GLN A 234 26.39 2.08 -6.89
CA GLN A 234 27.32 2.49 -5.83
C GLN A 234 27.96 3.86 -6.08
N ILE A 235 28.16 4.27 -7.35
CA ILE A 235 28.62 5.62 -7.69
C ILE A 235 27.49 6.67 -7.61
N GLY A 236 26.23 6.24 -7.53
CA GLY A 236 25.07 7.12 -7.32
C GLY A 236 24.15 7.31 -8.53
N VAL A 237 24.04 6.31 -9.42
CA VAL A 237 23.06 6.30 -10.51
C VAL A 237 21.90 5.36 -10.17
N SER A 238 20.71 5.92 -10.02
CA SER A 238 19.47 5.16 -9.78
C SER A 238 19.07 4.30 -11.00
N PRO A 239 18.46 3.12 -10.79
CA PRO A 239 17.72 2.39 -11.84
C PRO A 239 16.67 3.24 -12.58
N LEU A 240 16.14 4.25 -11.90
CA LEU A 240 15.06 5.13 -12.35
C LEU A 240 15.55 6.45 -12.93
N TYR A 241 16.86 6.63 -13.17
CA TYR A 241 17.40 7.90 -13.69
C TYR A 241 16.72 8.36 -14.99
N TRP A 242 16.25 7.40 -15.80
CA TRP A 242 15.50 7.68 -17.01
C TRP A 242 13.99 7.44 -16.83
N TRP A 243 13.52 6.49 -16.03
CA TRP A 243 12.07 6.26 -15.92
C TRP A 243 11.35 7.26 -15.01
N ASP A 244 12.08 7.90 -14.10
CA ASP A 244 11.52 8.88 -13.16
C ASP A 244 12.42 10.10 -12.98
N ASP A 245 13.21 10.40 -14.01
CA ASP A 245 14.04 11.61 -14.08
C ASP A 245 14.96 11.81 -12.85
N VAL A 246 15.30 10.72 -12.17
CA VAL A 246 16.11 10.74 -10.95
C VAL A 246 17.50 11.28 -11.29
N PRO A 247 17.91 12.44 -10.74
CA PRO A 247 19.18 13.04 -11.12
C PRO A 247 20.35 12.19 -10.57
N PRO A 248 21.37 11.88 -11.39
CA PRO A 248 22.58 11.23 -10.93
C PRO A 248 23.27 12.05 -9.82
N GLN A 249 23.67 11.40 -8.73
CA GLN A 249 24.26 12.10 -7.59
C GLN A 249 25.68 12.60 -7.90
N LYS A 250 25.85 13.90 -8.17
CA LYS A 250 27.15 14.47 -8.55
C LYS A 250 28.24 14.24 -7.49
N LYS A 251 29.41 13.76 -7.93
CA LYS A 251 30.62 13.55 -7.09
C LYS A 251 31.87 14.08 -7.81
N HIS A 252 32.78 14.69 -7.07
CA HIS A 252 34.05 15.22 -7.63
C HIS A 252 35.18 14.18 -7.71
N ALA A 253 35.06 13.09 -6.96
CA ALA A 253 36.02 11.99 -6.95
C ALA A 253 35.31 10.69 -6.59
N LEU A 254 35.72 9.59 -7.20
CA LEU A 254 35.25 8.24 -6.96
C LEU A 254 36.44 7.31 -6.71
N TYR A 255 36.40 6.62 -5.58
CA TYR A 255 37.38 5.62 -5.16
C TYR A 255 36.67 4.32 -4.80
N VAL A 256 37.17 3.18 -5.27
CA VAL A 256 36.66 1.86 -4.86
C VAL A 256 37.50 1.31 -3.71
N LEU A 257 36.85 0.82 -2.66
CA LEU A 257 37.47 0.24 -1.48
C LEU A 257 38.07 -1.14 -1.81
N PRO A 258 39.20 -1.53 -1.17
CA PRO A 258 39.76 -2.87 -1.33
C PRO A 258 38.83 -3.95 -0.79
N GLY A 259 39.04 -5.18 -1.25
CA GLY A 259 38.21 -6.33 -0.92
C GLY A 259 37.55 -6.94 -2.15
N SER A 260 36.87 -8.07 -1.94
CA SER A 260 36.02 -8.72 -2.93
C SER A 260 34.57 -8.37 -2.63
N HIS A 261 33.92 -7.66 -3.54
CA HIS A 261 32.55 -7.20 -3.41
C HIS A 261 31.64 -8.03 -4.31
N SER A 262 30.58 -8.60 -3.74
CA SER A 262 29.62 -9.44 -4.44
C SER A 262 28.27 -9.35 -3.75
N LEU A 263 27.19 -9.55 -4.51
CA LEU A 263 25.85 -9.76 -3.97
C LEU A 263 25.50 -11.24 -3.78
N GLY A 264 26.44 -12.15 -4.05
CA GLY A 264 26.20 -13.59 -4.02
C GLY A 264 25.35 -14.08 -5.20
N GLU A 265 24.89 -15.33 -5.11
CA GLU A 265 23.99 -15.96 -6.07
C GLU A 265 22.53 -15.58 -5.71
N PRO A 266 21.69 -15.13 -6.66
CA PRO A 266 20.32 -14.75 -6.36
C PRO A 266 19.52 -15.95 -5.84
N ALA A 267 18.75 -15.73 -4.77
CA ALA A 267 17.90 -16.76 -4.15
C ALA A 267 16.81 -17.26 -5.11
N VAL A 268 16.26 -16.38 -5.94
CA VAL A 268 15.26 -16.72 -6.96
C VAL A 268 15.89 -16.72 -8.36
N ARG A 269 15.73 -17.81 -9.11
CA ARG A 269 16.45 -18.01 -10.39
C ARG A 269 15.96 -17.11 -11.54
N PHE A 270 14.65 -17.07 -11.79
CA PHE A 270 14.03 -16.16 -12.75
C PHE A 270 13.21 -15.11 -12.00
N ARG A 271 13.51 -13.83 -12.22
CA ARG A 271 12.96 -12.71 -11.45
C ARG A 271 12.58 -11.59 -12.40
N GLY A 272 11.35 -11.10 -12.32
CA GLY A 272 10.99 -9.89 -13.03
C GLY A 272 9.51 -9.59 -13.01
N PHE A 273 9.00 -9.04 -14.10
CA PHE A 273 7.68 -8.42 -14.11
C PHE A 273 6.97 -8.56 -15.44
N PHE A 274 5.66 -8.33 -15.39
CA PHE A 274 4.74 -8.35 -16.51
C PHE A 274 4.21 -6.94 -16.75
N ILE A 275 4.53 -6.39 -17.92
CA ILE A 275 3.85 -5.18 -18.43
C ILE A 275 2.46 -5.63 -18.89
N ASN A 276 1.41 -5.20 -18.22
CA ASN A 276 0.03 -5.59 -18.52
C ASN A 276 -0.90 -4.40 -18.33
N ASP A 277 -2.19 -4.57 -18.65
CA ASP A 277 -3.22 -3.58 -18.37
C ASP A 277 -2.88 -2.20 -18.98
N GLU A 278 -2.06 -2.22 -20.04
CA GLU A 278 -1.17 -1.14 -20.47
C GLU A 278 -1.88 -0.02 -21.24
N ASN A 279 -3.20 -0.12 -21.36
CA ASN A 279 -4.03 0.88 -22.02
C ASN A 279 -4.95 1.55 -20.98
N PRO A 280 -5.09 2.89 -21.02
CA PRO A 280 -4.62 3.79 -22.08
C PRO A 280 -3.19 4.34 -21.92
N ALA A 281 -2.52 4.17 -20.78
CA ALA A 281 -1.30 4.92 -20.45
C ALA A 281 -0.09 4.54 -21.33
N THR A 282 0.62 3.45 -21.02
CA THR A 282 1.81 3.00 -21.77
C THR A 282 1.52 2.85 -23.25
N GLY A 283 0.35 2.29 -23.57
CA GLY A 283 -0.10 2.04 -24.93
C GLY A 283 -0.18 3.29 -25.80
N ASN A 284 -0.52 4.45 -25.23
CA ASN A 284 -0.54 5.73 -25.95
C ASN A 284 0.79 6.47 -25.85
N TRP A 285 1.42 6.46 -24.68
CA TRP A 285 2.67 7.20 -24.42
C TRP A 285 3.83 6.65 -25.26
N ALA A 286 4.01 5.33 -25.28
CA ALA A 286 5.17 4.70 -25.92
C ALA A 286 5.26 5.02 -27.42
N ALA A 287 4.12 5.00 -28.13
CA ALA A 287 4.09 5.32 -29.56
C ALA A 287 4.45 6.79 -29.86
N LYS A 288 4.12 7.72 -28.96
CA LYS A 288 4.51 9.14 -29.08
C LYS A 288 6.00 9.34 -28.82
N MET A 289 6.54 8.65 -27.83
CA MET A 289 7.94 8.80 -27.39
C MET A 289 8.94 8.09 -28.30
N PHE A 290 8.64 6.86 -28.70
CA PHE A 290 9.57 5.97 -29.42
C PHE A 290 9.19 5.76 -30.90
N GLY A 291 8.10 6.39 -31.36
CA GLY A 291 7.51 6.14 -32.66
C GLY A 291 6.58 4.92 -32.68
N PRO A 292 5.84 4.72 -33.78
CA PRO A 292 4.84 3.66 -33.88
C PRO A 292 5.48 2.26 -33.90
N GLY A 293 4.65 1.25 -33.66
CA GLY A 293 4.99 -0.14 -33.97
C GLY A 293 5.34 -0.33 -35.46
N LYS A 294 6.18 -1.33 -35.75
CA LYS A 294 6.63 -1.66 -37.10
C LYS A 294 5.70 -2.63 -37.84
N ALA A 295 4.74 -3.26 -37.15
CA ALA A 295 3.72 -4.12 -37.76
C ALA A 295 2.72 -3.33 -38.64
N GLU A 296 2.45 -3.82 -39.85
CA GLU A 296 1.46 -3.21 -40.75
C GLU A 296 0.05 -3.26 -40.13
N GLY A 297 -0.61 -2.10 -40.02
CA GLY A 297 -1.96 -1.99 -39.44
C GLY A 297 -2.00 -1.85 -37.92
N PHE A 298 -0.87 -1.95 -37.22
CA PHE A 298 -0.79 -1.90 -35.76
C PHE A 298 0.17 -0.81 -35.25
N PRO A 299 -0.10 0.48 -35.51
CA PRO A 299 0.80 1.58 -35.15
C PRO A 299 0.98 1.76 -33.63
N GLY A 300 0.09 1.19 -32.81
CA GLY A 300 0.20 1.20 -31.35
C GLY A 300 1.13 0.13 -30.76
N GLY A 301 1.71 -0.75 -31.59
CA GLY A 301 2.65 -1.79 -31.15
C GLY A 301 3.89 -1.23 -30.45
N LEU A 302 4.45 -1.98 -29.49
CA LEU A 302 5.62 -1.56 -28.72
C LEU A 302 6.92 -2.01 -29.39
N ASN A 303 7.72 -1.05 -29.85
CA ASN A 303 8.93 -1.30 -30.63
C ASN A 303 10.20 -1.48 -29.76
N HIS A 304 11.31 -1.87 -30.38
CA HIS A 304 12.52 -2.22 -29.63
C HIS A 304 13.13 -1.05 -28.86
N PHE A 305 12.91 0.20 -29.27
CA PHE A 305 13.44 1.36 -28.54
C PHE A 305 12.75 1.56 -27.19
N TYR A 306 11.44 1.26 -27.11
CA TYR A 306 10.71 1.20 -25.85
C TYR A 306 11.28 0.06 -24.97
N TRP A 307 11.41 -1.14 -25.55
CA TRP A 307 11.87 -2.31 -24.82
C TRP A 307 13.33 -2.19 -24.35
N GLU A 308 14.22 -1.50 -25.09
CA GLU A 308 15.56 -1.17 -24.61
C GLU A 308 15.53 -0.43 -23.27
N LYS A 309 14.57 0.49 -23.08
CA LYS A 309 14.40 1.22 -21.82
C LYS A 309 13.81 0.39 -20.71
N VAL A 310 12.87 -0.51 -21.01
CA VAL A 310 12.37 -1.47 -20.02
C VAL A 310 13.47 -2.45 -19.60
N PHE A 311 14.25 -2.99 -20.54
CA PHE A 311 15.32 -3.95 -20.27
C PHE A 311 16.49 -3.33 -19.50
N GLU A 312 16.85 -2.07 -19.81
CA GLU A 312 17.85 -1.33 -19.03
C GLU A 312 17.42 -1.21 -17.57
N ALA A 313 16.18 -0.79 -17.31
CA ALA A 313 15.65 -0.65 -15.94
C ALA A 313 15.56 -2.00 -15.22
N ALA A 314 15.06 -3.03 -15.90
CA ALA A 314 14.97 -4.38 -15.37
C ALA A 314 16.33 -4.89 -14.87
N LEU A 315 17.38 -4.78 -15.69
CA LEU A 315 18.72 -5.24 -15.31
C LEU A 315 19.35 -4.38 -14.20
N ARG A 316 19.10 -3.06 -14.19
CA ARG A 316 19.54 -2.17 -13.09
C ARG A 316 18.86 -2.52 -11.76
N MET A 317 17.64 -3.03 -11.79
CA MET A 317 16.92 -3.59 -10.64
C MET A 317 17.22 -5.09 -10.41
N LYS A 318 18.16 -5.69 -11.15
CA LYS A 318 18.58 -7.10 -11.06
C LYS A 318 17.50 -8.13 -11.46
N ALA A 319 16.49 -7.70 -12.23
CA ALA A 319 15.58 -8.60 -12.93
C ALA A 319 16.26 -9.23 -14.15
N ASN A 320 15.81 -10.43 -14.53
CA ASN A 320 16.26 -11.15 -15.72
C ASN A 320 15.11 -11.70 -16.57
N TYR A 321 13.85 -11.61 -16.13
CA TYR A 321 12.71 -12.27 -16.77
C TYR A 321 11.58 -11.28 -17.06
N ILE A 322 11.02 -11.29 -18.27
CA ILE A 322 9.95 -10.35 -18.65
C ILE A 322 8.80 -11.08 -19.35
N TRP A 323 7.58 -10.76 -18.94
CA TRP A 323 6.37 -10.97 -19.74
C TRP A 323 6.05 -9.67 -20.47
N PRO A 324 5.99 -9.68 -21.82
CA PRO A 324 5.71 -8.47 -22.57
C PRO A 324 4.20 -8.15 -22.58
N ALA A 325 3.88 -6.88 -22.88
CA ALA A 325 2.51 -6.38 -23.07
C ALA A 325 1.69 -7.24 -24.04
N VAL A 326 0.41 -7.45 -23.74
CA VAL A 326 -0.47 -8.38 -24.47
C VAL A 326 -1.79 -7.78 -24.95
N TRP A 327 -2.25 -6.62 -24.46
CA TRP A 327 -3.56 -6.06 -24.82
C TRP A 327 -3.48 -5.32 -26.16
N GLY A 328 -3.78 -6.05 -27.24
CA GLY A 328 -3.60 -5.57 -28.61
C GLY A 328 -2.14 -5.45 -29.02
N ARG A 329 -1.21 -6.02 -28.24
CA ARG A 329 0.24 -6.01 -28.44
C ARG A 329 0.74 -7.42 -28.74
N ALA A 330 1.67 -7.53 -29.69
CA ALA A 330 2.26 -8.79 -30.09
C ALA A 330 3.77 -8.60 -30.19
N PHE A 331 4.48 -8.84 -29.09
CA PHE A 331 5.91 -8.50 -28.93
C PHE A 331 6.77 -8.83 -30.16
N ALA A 332 6.66 -10.04 -30.71
CA ALA A 332 7.47 -10.45 -31.85
C ALA A 332 7.07 -9.78 -33.18
N GLU A 333 5.81 -9.41 -33.36
CA GLU A 333 5.31 -8.79 -34.59
C GLU A 333 5.38 -7.27 -34.56
N ASP A 334 5.14 -6.67 -33.39
CA ASP A 334 5.18 -5.22 -33.17
C ASP A 334 6.52 -4.63 -33.61
N ASP A 335 7.60 -5.37 -33.44
CA ASP A 335 8.90 -5.09 -34.04
C ASP A 335 9.75 -6.36 -34.15
N PRO A 336 10.21 -6.76 -35.35
CA PRO A 336 11.10 -7.91 -35.54
C PRO A 336 12.43 -7.84 -34.77
N ASP A 337 12.86 -6.64 -34.34
CA ASP A 337 14.09 -6.48 -33.56
C ASP A 337 13.88 -6.70 -32.04
N ASN A 338 12.64 -6.89 -31.56
CA ASN A 338 12.32 -6.99 -30.13
C ASN A 338 13.04 -8.17 -29.44
N HIS A 339 12.95 -9.38 -29.99
CA HIS A 339 13.62 -10.56 -29.42
C HIS A 339 15.14 -10.48 -29.51
N LYS A 340 15.67 -10.00 -30.64
CA LYS A 340 17.11 -9.74 -30.79
C LYS A 340 17.62 -8.76 -29.73
N THR A 341 16.82 -7.74 -29.42
CA THR A 341 17.14 -6.76 -28.38
C THR A 341 17.12 -7.41 -27.00
N ALA A 342 16.12 -8.25 -26.69
CA ALA A 342 16.08 -9.01 -25.44
C ALA A 342 17.32 -9.90 -25.27
N THR A 343 17.68 -10.71 -26.28
CA THR A 343 18.88 -11.57 -26.28
C THR A 343 20.16 -10.76 -26.07
N ARG A 344 20.29 -9.60 -26.75
CA ARG A 344 21.43 -8.69 -26.57
C ARG A 344 21.54 -8.18 -25.14
N TYR A 345 20.41 -7.85 -24.50
CA TYR A 345 20.40 -7.40 -23.09
C TYR A 345 20.57 -8.57 -22.11
N GLY A 346 20.35 -9.81 -22.56
CA GLY A 346 20.35 -11.00 -21.71
C GLY A 346 19.02 -11.18 -20.96
N ILE A 347 17.92 -10.61 -21.45
CA ILE A 347 16.60 -10.81 -20.85
C ILE A 347 16.04 -12.16 -21.29
N VAL A 348 15.70 -12.98 -20.30
CA VAL A 348 14.94 -14.22 -20.49
C VAL A 348 13.50 -13.85 -20.79
N MET A 349 12.99 -14.29 -21.93
CA MET A 349 11.62 -13.97 -22.34
C MET A 349 10.65 -15.04 -21.86
N GLY A 350 9.51 -14.60 -21.34
CA GLY A 350 8.36 -15.46 -21.11
C GLY A 350 7.12 -14.91 -21.79
N THR A 351 6.01 -15.61 -21.61
CA THR A 351 4.67 -15.18 -22.02
C THR A 351 3.70 -15.43 -20.88
N SER A 352 2.64 -14.62 -20.80
CA SER A 352 1.59 -14.82 -19.80
C SER A 352 0.96 -16.21 -19.94
N HIS A 353 0.32 -16.69 -18.86
CA HIS A 353 -0.16 -18.07 -18.75
C HIS A 353 -1.19 -18.51 -19.81
N GLU A 354 -1.77 -17.58 -20.55
CA GLU A 354 -2.72 -17.86 -21.64
C GLU A 354 -2.09 -17.94 -23.03
N ALA A 355 -0.80 -17.57 -23.14
CA ALA A 355 -0.05 -17.39 -24.37
C ALA A 355 1.06 -18.45 -24.46
N PRO A 356 0.74 -19.73 -24.74
CA PRO A 356 1.71 -20.80 -24.64
C PRO A 356 2.71 -20.81 -25.81
N MET A 357 3.80 -21.55 -25.64
CA MET A 357 4.74 -21.89 -26.72
C MET A 357 5.45 -20.68 -27.37
N MET A 358 5.78 -19.67 -26.56
CA MET A 358 6.45 -18.44 -27.00
C MET A 358 5.66 -17.64 -28.06
N GLN A 359 4.33 -17.79 -28.05
CA GLN A 359 3.39 -17.08 -28.94
C GLN A 359 2.49 -16.18 -28.10
N GLY A 360 2.59 -14.87 -28.29
CA GLY A 360 1.65 -13.91 -27.69
C GLY A 360 0.24 -14.13 -28.24
N ILE A 361 -0.79 -13.91 -27.42
CA ILE A 361 -2.18 -14.19 -27.83
C ILE A 361 -2.62 -13.38 -29.07
N GLU A 362 -2.10 -12.16 -29.21
CA GLU A 362 -2.38 -11.30 -30.36
C GLU A 362 -1.73 -11.78 -31.67
N GLU A 363 -0.67 -12.60 -31.60
CA GLU A 363 -0.10 -13.26 -32.80
C GLU A 363 -1.07 -14.28 -33.40
N TRP A 364 -2.06 -14.74 -32.63
CA TRP A 364 -3.20 -15.49 -33.18
C TRP A 364 -4.31 -14.54 -33.62
N ASN A 365 -4.76 -13.65 -32.73
CA ASN A 365 -5.95 -12.81 -32.95
C ASN A 365 -5.83 -11.92 -34.19
N ARG A 366 -4.65 -11.36 -34.47
CA ARG A 366 -4.41 -10.48 -35.62
C ARG A 366 -4.56 -11.18 -36.98
N HIS A 367 -4.41 -12.51 -37.03
CA HIS A 367 -4.39 -13.29 -38.27
C HIS A 367 -5.66 -14.12 -38.48
N VAL A 368 -6.54 -14.21 -37.48
CA VAL A 368 -7.85 -14.85 -37.62
C VAL A 368 -8.76 -13.98 -38.49
N ILE A 369 -9.31 -14.57 -39.54
CA ILE A 369 -10.33 -13.93 -40.38
C ILE A 369 -11.70 -14.25 -39.78
N PRO A 370 -12.45 -13.24 -39.30
CA PRO A 370 -13.76 -13.47 -38.68
C PRO A 370 -14.80 -13.96 -39.70
N GLU A 371 -15.82 -14.64 -39.20
CA GLU A 371 -16.95 -15.06 -40.03
C GLU A 371 -17.73 -13.86 -40.60
N VAL A 372 -18.18 -13.98 -41.84
CA VAL A 372 -19.09 -13.01 -42.46
C VAL A 372 -20.51 -13.50 -42.32
N LYS A 373 -21.37 -12.68 -41.71
CA LYS A 373 -22.81 -12.93 -41.58
C LYS A 373 -23.62 -12.13 -42.58
N ASP A 374 -24.68 -12.72 -43.12
CA ASP A 374 -25.69 -11.98 -43.89
C ASP A 374 -26.60 -11.14 -42.98
N ALA A 375 -27.53 -10.39 -43.58
CA ALA A 375 -28.46 -9.52 -42.85
C ALA A 375 -29.42 -10.30 -41.92
N ASP A 376 -29.58 -11.61 -42.13
CA ASP A 376 -30.39 -12.51 -41.31
C ASP A 376 -29.54 -13.19 -40.22
N GLY A 377 -28.25 -12.88 -40.13
CA GLY A 377 -27.31 -13.42 -39.15
C GLY A 377 -26.71 -14.78 -39.54
N ASN A 378 -26.97 -15.30 -40.75
CA ASN A 378 -26.40 -16.57 -41.19
C ASN A 378 -24.96 -16.38 -41.64
N VAL A 379 -24.08 -17.29 -41.24
CA VAL A 379 -22.69 -17.32 -41.67
C VAL A 379 -22.60 -17.68 -43.16
N VAL A 380 -22.17 -16.72 -43.99
CA VAL A 380 -21.97 -16.90 -45.44
C VAL A 380 -20.50 -17.09 -45.82
N THR A 381 -19.58 -16.70 -44.95
CA THR A 381 -18.16 -17.07 -45.04
C THR A 381 -17.73 -17.50 -43.65
N PRO A 382 -17.30 -18.76 -43.48
CA PRO A 382 -16.87 -19.24 -42.16
C PRO A 382 -15.60 -18.51 -41.72
N LYS A 383 -15.40 -18.49 -40.41
CA LYS A 383 -14.14 -18.10 -39.80
C LYS A 383 -12.99 -18.99 -40.28
N SER A 384 -11.78 -18.44 -40.35
CA SER A 384 -10.58 -19.18 -40.77
C SER A 384 -9.30 -18.62 -40.16
N ASP A 385 -8.23 -19.42 -40.12
CA ASP A 385 -6.88 -19.02 -39.71
C ASP A 385 -5.84 -19.21 -40.84
N PRO A 386 -4.63 -18.62 -40.71
CA PRO A 386 -3.55 -18.77 -41.69
C PRO A 386 -3.02 -20.21 -41.85
N TYR A 387 -3.43 -21.15 -40.99
CA TYR A 387 -2.98 -22.54 -41.00
C TYR A 387 -4.02 -23.48 -41.65
N GLY A 388 -5.09 -22.93 -42.22
CA GLY A 388 -6.13 -23.68 -42.93
C GLY A 388 -7.18 -24.32 -42.02
N GLY A 389 -7.25 -23.90 -40.76
CA GLY A 389 -8.22 -24.35 -39.76
C GLY A 389 -9.46 -23.47 -39.66
N THR A 390 -10.21 -23.63 -38.56
CA THR A 390 -11.50 -22.96 -38.31
C THR A 390 -11.35 -21.53 -37.76
N GLY A 391 -10.13 -21.10 -37.42
CA GLY A 391 -9.88 -19.86 -36.69
C GLY A 391 -10.26 -19.90 -35.21
N ASP A 392 -10.73 -21.03 -34.69
CA ASP A 392 -11.10 -21.15 -33.28
C ASP A 392 -9.89 -21.47 -32.42
N TRP A 393 -9.76 -20.72 -31.32
CA TRP A 393 -8.82 -21.02 -30.25
C TRP A 393 -9.39 -22.12 -29.35
N ARG A 394 -9.57 -23.30 -29.94
CA ARG A 394 -10.15 -24.49 -29.29
C ARG A 394 -9.45 -25.74 -29.77
N PHE A 395 -8.75 -26.41 -28.86
CA PHE A 395 -7.92 -27.55 -29.24
C PHE A 395 -8.74 -28.74 -29.75
N SER A 396 -9.93 -29.02 -29.21
CA SER A 396 -10.80 -30.11 -29.71
C SER A 396 -11.33 -29.90 -31.13
N VAL A 397 -11.36 -28.66 -31.62
CA VAL A 397 -11.92 -28.28 -32.93
C VAL A 397 -10.81 -27.99 -33.94
N ASN A 398 -9.73 -27.34 -33.49
CA ASN A 398 -8.73 -26.71 -34.36
C ASN A 398 -7.28 -27.13 -34.01
N ALA A 399 -7.09 -28.34 -33.47
CA ALA A 399 -5.80 -28.84 -32.98
C ALA A 399 -4.65 -28.67 -33.96
N ASP A 400 -4.84 -29.00 -35.24
CA ASP A 400 -3.75 -28.99 -36.23
C ASP A 400 -3.26 -27.56 -36.51
N ALA A 401 -4.17 -26.58 -36.59
CA ALA A 401 -3.83 -25.18 -36.75
C ALA A 401 -3.13 -24.61 -35.51
N LEU A 402 -3.60 -24.96 -34.31
CA LEU A 402 -2.97 -24.55 -33.05
C LEU A 402 -1.58 -25.15 -32.89
N LYS A 403 -1.39 -26.44 -33.23
CA LYS A 403 -0.07 -27.07 -33.26
C LYS A 403 0.86 -26.37 -34.24
N ALA A 404 0.39 -26.04 -35.45
CA ALA A 404 1.20 -25.31 -36.43
C ALA A 404 1.57 -23.90 -35.95
N HIS A 405 0.65 -23.21 -35.26
CA HIS A 405 0.91 -21.92 -34.64
C HIS A 405 1.97 -22.01 -33.54
N TRP A 406 1.83 -22.97 -32.62
CA TRP A 406 2.81 -23.21 -31.55
C TRP A 406 4.19 -23.62 -32.10
N THR A 407 4.23 -24.46 -33.13
CA THR A 407 5.49 -24.82 -33.81
C THR A 407 6.23 -23.57 -34.31
N LYS A 408 5.53 -22.59 -34.90
CA LYS A 408 6.14 -21.33 -35.36
C LYS A 408 6.81 -20.55 -34.21
N GLY A 409 6.24 -20.57 -33.00
CA GLY A 409 6.84 -19.92 -31.83
C GLY A 409 8.16 -20.56 -31.41
N ILE A 410 8.21 -21.88 -31.40
CA ILE A 410 9.42 -22.63 -31.05
C ILE A 410 10.46 -22.58 -32.17
N GLU A 411 10.04 -22.60 -33.44
CA GLU A 411 10.93 -22.35 -34.58
C GLU A 411 11.60 -20.98 -34.45
N ARG A 412 10.82 -19.93 -34.15
CA ARG A 412 11.36 -18.59 -33.86
C ARG A 412 12.33 -18.59 -32.69
N MET A 413 12.00 -19.28 -31.59
CA MET A 413 12.88 -19.42 -30.42
C MET A 413 14.26 -19.96 -30.80
N VAL A 414 14.30 -21.00 -31.64
CA VAL A 414 15.55 -21.61 -32.12
C VAL A 414 16.25 -20.72 -33.14
N ASP A 415 15.53 -20.24 -34.15
CA ASP A 415 16.08 -19.47 -35.27
C ASP A 415 16.70 -18.13 -34.83
N GLU A 416 16.11 -17.49 -33.82
CA GLU A 416 16.57 -16.21 -33.27
C GLU A 416 17.42 -16.36 -31.99
N ASN A 417 17.69 -17.59 -31.55
CA ASN A 417 18.45 -17.90 -30.33
C ASN A 417 17.90 -17.13 -29.10
N ILE A 418 16.59 -17.27 -28.88
CA ILE A 418 15.87 -16.65 -27.77
C ILE A 418 16.07 -17.49 -26.52
N GLU A 419 16.63 -16.91 -25.47
CA GLU A 419 16.59 -17.52 -24.14
C GLU A 419 15.18 -17.32 -23.55
N GLY A 420 14.43 -18.40 -23.39
CA GLY A 420 13.03 -18.33 -22.97
C GLY A 420 12.62 -19.40 -21.97
N VAL A 421 11.62 -19.05 -21.16
CA VAL A 421 10.87 -20.02 -20.34
C VAL A 421 9.55 -20.29 -21.03
N VAL A 422 9.38 -21.51 -21.54
CA VAL A 422 8.25 -21.86 -22.40
C VAL A 422 7.00 -22.11 -21.56
N THR A 423 6.00 -21.25 -21.72
CA THR A 423 4.66 -21.44 -21.14
C THR A 423 3.95 -22.63 -21.80
N LEU A 424 3.50 -23.57 -20.99
CA LEU A 424 2.71 -24.74 -21.38
C LEU A 424 1.23 -24.56 -20.98
N GLY A 425 0.40 -25.46 -21.49
CA GLY A 425 -1.05 -25.43 -21.29
C GLY A 425 -1.75 -24.51 -22.28
N MET A 426 -3.01 -24.22 -22.03
CA MET A 426 -3.83 -23.36 -22.89
C MET A 426 -4.98 -22.79 -22.05
N ARG A 427 -5.29 -21.50 -22.21
CA ARG A 427 -6.52 -20.87 -21.71
C ARG A 427 -7.23 -20.16 -22.85
N GLY A 428 -8.49 -19.76 -22.65
CA GLY A 428 -9.25 -19.07 -23.69
C GLY A 428 -8.68 -17.68 -23.98
N PRO A 429 -8.92 -17.12 -25.17
CA PRO A 429 -8.34 -15.82 -25.56
C PRO A 429 -8.92 -14.69 -24.69
N GLY A 430 -8.06 -13.81 -24.16
CA GLY A 430 -8.47 -12.64 -23.37
C GLY A 430 -8.71 -12.94 -21.89
N ASP A 431 -7.90 -13.82 -21.31
CA ASP A 431 -7.88 -14.28 -19.92
C ASP A 431 -9.13 -15.05 -19.45
N VAL A 432 -9.82 -15.73 -20.37
CA VAL A 432 -11.06 -16.48 -20.08
C VAL A 432 -10.82 -17.99 -19.92
N SER A 433 -11.68 -18.65 -19.16
CA SER A 433 -11.61 -20.11 -18.97
C SER A 433 -11.90 -20.88 -20.27
N LEU A 434 -11.31 -22.07 -20.40
CA LEU A 434 -11.67 -23.00 -21.48
C LEU A 434 -13.11 -23.52 -21.33
N PRO A 435 -13.80 -23.86 -22.44
CA PRO A 435 -15.08 -24.56 -22.38
C PRO A 435 -14.98 -25.86 -21.55
N PRO A 436 -16.01 -26.28 -20.80
CA PRO A 436 -15.96 -27.48 -19.96
C PRO A 436 -15.57 -28.76 -20.70
N GLU A 437 -15.97 -28.90 -21.97
CA GLU A 437 -15.61 -30.02 -22.84
C GLU A 437 -14.11 -30.08 -23.22
N ASP A 438 -13.40 -28.95 -23.09
CA ASP A 438 -11.97 -28.77 -23.36
C ASP A 438 -11.13 -28.75 -22.06
N GLY A 439 -11.72 -29.17 -20.93
CA GLY A 439 -11.11 -29.18 -19.59
C GLY A 439 -10.07 -30.29 -19.37
N ILE A 440 -10.08 -30.91 -18.17
CA ILE A 440 -9.01 -31.80 -17.66
C ILE A 440 -8.48 -32.84 -18.67
N PRO A 441 -9.31 -33.67 -19.34
CA PRO A 441 -8.79 -34.72 -20.23
C PRO A 441 -8.06 -34.20 -21.47
N LEU A 442 -8.40 -32.99 -21.94
CA LEU A 442 -7.77 -32.38 -23.10
C LEU A 442 -6.46 -31.68 -22.76
N MET A 443 -6.34 -31.17 -21.52
CA MET A 443 -5.14 -30.48 -21.05
C MET A 443 -3.90 -31.38 -21.07
N GLU A 444 -4.04 -32.66 -20.68
CA GLU A 444 -2.93 -33.63 -20.77
C GLU A 444 -2.47 -33.84 -22.22
N GLU A 445 -3.41 -33.88 -23.18
CA GLU A 445 -3.10 -34.01 -24.61
C GLU A 445 -2.43 -32.75 -25.18
N ILE A 446 -2.87 -31.57 -24.74
CA ILE A 446 -2.27 -30.28 -25.10
C ILE A 446 -0.82 -30.24 -24.64
N ILE A 447 -0.57 -30.51 -23.35
CA ILE A 447 0.79 -30.51 -22.78
C ILE A 447 1.68 -31.54 -23.48
N ALA A 448 1.17 -32.75 -23.73
CA ALA A 448 1.91 -33.77 -24.46
C ALA A 448 2.25 -33.35 -25.90
N SER A 449 1.32 -32.68 -26.59
CA SER A 449 1.54 -32.15 -27.94
C SER A 449 2.58 -31.04 -27.96
N GLN A 450 2.50 -30.11 -27.01
CA GLN A 450 3.45 -29.01 -26.84
C GLN A 450 4.87 -29.52 -26.55
N ARG A 451 5.02 -30.47 -25.62
CA ARG A 451 6.32 -31.09 -25.33
C ARG A 451 6.89 -31.85 -26.51
N LYS A 452 6.04 -32.49 -27.31
CA LYS A 452 6.48 -33.12 -28.56
C LYS A 452 7.01 -32.09 -29.56
N ILE A 453 6.31 -30.96 -29.73
CA ILE A 453 6.77 -29.86 -30.60
C ILE A 453 8.13 -29.34 -30.11
N LEU A 454 8.28 -29.11 -28.80
CA LEU A 454 9.56 -28.68 -28.23
C LEU A 454 10.70 -29.63 -28.58
N ALA A 455 10.54 -30.93 -28.30
CA ALA A 455 11.58 -31.92 -28.59
C ALA A 455 11.87 -32.04 -30.10
N ASP A 456 10.83 -32.03 -30.95
CA ASP A 456 10.98 -32.20 -32.40
C ASP A 456 11.66 -31.00 -33.06
N VAL A 457 11.35 -29.78 -32.63
CA VAL A 457 11.87 -28.53 -33.24
C VAL A 457 13.27 -28.18 -32.72
N THR A 458 13.48 -28.27 -31.40
CA THR A 458 14.79 -27.96 -30.81
C THR A 458 15.83 -29.06 -31.04
N GLY A 459 15.38 -30.31 -31.15
CA GLY A 459 16.27 -31.47 -31.19
C GLY A 459 16.96 -31.78 -29.86
N GLU A 460 16.56 -31.10 -28.78
CA GLU A 460 17.12 -31.24 -27.44
C GLU A 460 16.28 -32.17 -26.56
N ASP A 461 16.84 -32.56 -25.41
CA ASP A 461 16.06 -33.24 -24.38
C ASP A 461 15.08 -32.23 -23.77
N VAL A 462 13.78 -32.50 -23.93
CA VAL A 462 12.72 -31.62 -23.43
C VAL A 462 12.83 -31.35 -21.92
N THR A 463 13.46 -32.25 -21.14
CA THR A 463 13.66 -32.03 -19.70
C THR A 463 14.72 -30.97 -19.37
N THR A 464 15.54 -30.57 -20.35
CA THR A 464 16.56 -29.53 -20.20
C THR A 464 16.08 -28.15 -20.63
N ILE A 465 14.92 -28.07 -21.29
CA ILE A 465 14.32 -26.83 -21.78
C ILE A 465 13.46 -26.23 -20.65
N PRO A 466 13.71 -24.99 -20.19
CA PRO A 466 12.87 -24.35 -19.18
C PRO A 466 11.42 -24.25 -19.61
N GLN A 467 10.52 -24.86 -18.84
CA GLN A 467 9.09 -24.90 -19.08
C GLN A 467 8.33 -24.50 -17.84
N VAL A 468 7.19 -23.84 -18.03
CA VAL A 468 6.34 -23.40 -16.94
C VAL A 468 4.88 -23.73 -17.20
N TRP A 469 4.15 -24.09 -16.13
CA TRP A 469 2.70 -24.11 -16.14
C TRP A 469 2.15 -23.33 -14.95
N THR A 470 1.47 -22.23 -15.25
CA THR A 470 0.89 -21.34 -14.24
C THR A 470 -0.52 -21.78 -13.87
N LEU A 471 -0.71 -22.10 -12.60
CA LEU A 471 -1.98 -22.58 -12.04
C LEU A 471 -2.88 -21.39 -11.68
N TYR A 472 -3.39 -20.73 -12.70
CA TYR A 472 -4.19 -19.52 -12.57
C TYR A 472 -5.70 -19.80 -12.65
N LYS A 473 -6.46 -19.23 -11.71
CA LYS A 473 -7.94 -19.36 -11.61
C LYS A 473 -8.43 -20.81 -11.71
N GLU A 474 -9.16 -21.18 -12.76
CA GLU A 474 -9.75 -22.52 -12.91
C GLU A 474 -8.71 -23.64 -13.08
N ILE A 475 -7.50 -23.32 -13.55
CA ILE A 475 -6.42 -24.31 -13.72
C ILE A 475 -5.95 -24.85 -12.37
N GLN A 476 -6.00 -24.04 -11.32
CA GLN A 476 -5.76 -24.51 -9.95
C GLN A 476 -6.80 -25.57 -9.56
N GLY A 477 -8.08 -25.38 -9.90
CA GLY A 477 -9.12 -26.37 -9.66
C GLY A 477 -8.84 -27.71 -10.37
N TYR A 478 -8.24 -27.68 -11.57
CA TYR A 478 -7.81 -28.91 -12.25
C TYR A 478 -6.68 -29.61 -11.51
N TRP A 479 -5.72 -28.84 -10.99
CA TRP A 479 -4.66 -29.35 -10.13
C TRP A 479 -5.24 -30.02 -8.89
N ASP A 480 -6.16 -29.38 -8.19
CA ASP A 480 -6.78 -29.97 -7.00
C ASP A 480 -7.61 -31.23 -7.34
N ALA A 481 -8.17 -31.31 -8.55
CA ALA A 481 -8.83 -32.51 -9.08
C ALA A 481 -7.86 -33.63 -9.52
N GLY A 482 -6.54 -33.40 -9.50
CA GLY A 482 -5.51 -34.43 -9.66
C GLY A 482 -4.69 -34.39 -10.95
N ILE A 483 -4.89 -33.41 -11.86
CA ILE A 483 -4.02 -33.27 -13.03
C ILE A 483 -2.59 -32.89 -12.60
N ARG A 484 -1.57 -33.45 -13.24
CA ARG A 484 -0.17 -33.15 -12.94
C ARG A 484 0.62 -32.96 -14.23
N VAL A 485 1.64 -32.10 -14.16
CA VAL A 485 2.66 -31.96 -15.21
C VAL A 485 3.87 -32.85 -14.92
N PRO A 486 4.71 -33.13 -15.93
CA PRO A 486 6.03 -33.72 -15.74
C PRO A 486 6.86 -32.98 -14.68
N ASP A 487 7.73 -33.71 -13.96
CA ASP A 487 8.40 -33.19 -12.77
C ASP A 487 9.40 -32.06 -13.08
N ASP A 488 9.95 -32.01 -14.31
CA ASP A 488 10.86 -30.98 -14.81
C ASP A 488 10.18 -29.63 -15.11
N VAL A 489 8.84 -29.58 -15.16
CA VAL A 489 8.09 -28.35 -15.44
C VAL A 489 7.94 -27.53 -14.16
N THR A 490 8.32 -26.25 -14.20
CA THR A 490 8.07 -25.31 -13.10
C THR A 490 6.57 -25.09 -12.93
N VAL A 491 6.07 -25.29 -11.72
CA VAL A 491 4.67 -24.98 -11.38
C VAL A 491 4.62 -23.59 -10.76
N VAL A 492 3.95 -22.64 -11.43
CA VAL A 492 3.77 -21.28 -10.90
C VAL A 492 2.43 -21.16 -10.19
N TRP A 493 2.48 -20.77 -8.92
CA TRP A 493 1.32 -20.41 -8.12
C TRP A 493 0.98 -18.94 -8.30
N ALA A 494 -0.28 -18.64 -8.58
CA ALA A 494 -0.75 -17.26 -8.62
C ALA A 494 -1.26 -16.81 -7.24
N ASP A 495 -1.11 -15.52 -6.97
CA ASP A 495 -1.95 -14.84 -5.99
C ASP A 495 -3.42 -14.76 -6.49
N ASP A 496 -4.28 -14.15 -5.68
CA ASP A 496 -5.68 -13.93 -6.00
C ASP A 496 -5.92 -12.68 -6.85
N ASN A 497 -4.90 -12.16 -7.52
CA ASN A 497 -4.88 -10.87 -8.22
C ASN A 497 -4.94 -9.64 -7.32
N TRP A 498 -4.82 -9.79 -6.01
CA TRP A 498 -4.84 -8.69 -5.05
C TRP A 498 -3.71 -8.82 -4.02
N GLY A 499 -2.67 -9.59 -4.34
CA GLY A 499 -1.52 -9.77 -3.48
C GLY A 499 -1.77 -10.73 -2.31
N ASN A 500 -2.63 -11.74 -2.45
CA ASN A 500 -2.73 -12.84 -1.48
C ASN A 500 -2.57 -14.20 -2.16
N MET A 501 -1.51 -14.95 -1.81
CA MET A 501 -1.20 -16.26 -2.38
C MET A 501 -2.34 -17.25 -2.20
N ARG A 502 -2.85 -17.80 -3.31
CA ARG A 502 -3.99 -18.73 -3.31
C ARG A 502 -3.61 -20.12 -2.82
N ARG A 503 -2.40 -20.56 -3.16
CA ARG A 503 -1.91 -21.93 -2.98
C ARG A 503 -0.40 -21.93 -2.92
N LEU A 504 0.15 -22.80 -2.08
CA LEU A 504 1.59 -23.04 -1.96
C LEU A 504 1.85 -24.55 -1.83
N PRO A 505 3.06 -25.02 -2.17
CA PRO A 505 3.42 -26.41 -1.88
C PRO A 505 3.46 -26.64 -0.37
N ARG A 506 3.39 -27.91 0.05
CA ARG A 506 3.56 -28.24 1.47
C ARG A 506 5.01 -27.95 1.89
N PRO A 507 5.25 -27.56 3.17
CA PRO A 507 6.62 -27.39 3.66
C PRO A 507 7.49 -28.61 3.34
N GLY A 508 8.66 -28.38 2.73
CA GLY A 508 9.61 -29.43 2.33
C GLY A 508 9.20 -30.27 1.10
N GLN A 509 8.10 -29.94 0.42
CA GLN A 509 7.74 -30.58 -0.83
C GLN A 509 8.58 -30.01 -1.98
N GLU A 510 9.27 -30.89 -2.71
CA GLU A 510 10.15 -30.52 -3.83
C GLU A 510 9.71 -31.20 -5.13
N ARG A 511 10.18 -30.65 -6.25
CA ARG A 511 10.11 -31.20 -7.61
C ARG A 511 11.27 -30.69 -8.45
N GLU A 512 11.69 -31.44 -9.46
CA GLU A 512 12.85 -31.11 -10.30
C GLU A 512 12.76 -29.70 -10.93
N GLY A 513 11.59 -29.38 -11.50
CA GLY A 513 11.29 -28.08 -12.09
C GLY A 513 11.08 -26.95 -11.08
N GLY A 514 11.01 -27.24 -9.78
CA GLY A 514 10.74 -26.26 -8.73
C GLY A 514 9.36 -25.61 -8.80
N TYR A 515 9.20 -24.53 -8.03
CA TYR A 515 7.97 -23.75 -7.95
C TYR A 515 8.21 -22.28 -8.23
N GLY A 516 7.23 -21.61 -8.81
CA GLY A 516 7.25 -20.16 -9.03
C GLY A 516 6.01 -19.46 -8.49
N LEU A 517 6.01 -18.14 -8.62
CA LEU A 517 5.02 -17.20 -8.12
C LEU A 517 4.65 -16.18 -9.20
N TYR A 518 3.35 -15.96 -9.37
CA TYR A 518 2.77 -14.85 -10.13
C TYR A 518 1.97 -13.95 -9.18
N TYR A 519 2.35 -12.68 -9.07
CA TYR A 519 1.80 -11.71 -8.11
C TYR A 519 1.26 -10.45 -8.81
N HIS A 520 0.47 -9.61 -8.13
CA HIS A 520 -0.11 -8.40 -8.73
C HIS A 520 0.11 -7.14 -7.90
N PHE A 521 0.57 -6.07 -8.57
CA PHE A 521 0.48 -4.67 -8.12
C PHE A 521 -0.52 -3.84 -8.93
N ASP A 522 -0.97 -4.36 -10.09
CA ASP A 522 -2.05 -3.82 -10.93
C ASP A 522 -3.00 -4.96 -11.33
N TYR A 523 -4.28 -4.65 -11.56
CA TYR A 523 -5.25 -5.66 -12.01
C TYR A 523 -6.47 -5.10 -12.72
N VAL A 524 -6.87 -5.80 -13.79
CA VAL A 524 -8.19 -5.71 -14.44
C VAL A 524 -9.05 -6.93 -14.10
N GLY A 525 -10.11 -6.74 -13.31
CA GLY A 525 -11.08 -7.81 -13.05
C GLY A 525 -11.96 -7.65 -11.79
N GLY A 526 -12.31 -8.81 -11.20
CA GLY A 526 -13.25 -8.94 -10.08
C GLY A 526 -12.82 -8.18 -8.83
N GLY A 527 -13.78 -7.85 -7.98
CA GLY A 527 -13.63 -6.83 -6.94
C GLY A 527 -13.82 -5.46 -7.58
N ARG A 528 -12.77 -4.90 -8.20
CA ARG A 528 -12.78 -3.69 -9.04
C ARG A 528 -11.36 -3.53 -9.59
N ASN A 529 -11.22 -2.97 -10.79
CA ASN A 529 -9.90 -2.61 -11.30
C ASN A 529 -9.16 -1.68 -10.33
N TYR A 530 -7.84 -1.83 -10.25
CA TYR A 530 -6.95 -0.85 -9.63
C TYR A 530 -5.76 -0.63 -10.55
N LYS A 531 -5.67 0.56 -11.14
CA LYS A 531 -4.77 0.82 -12.29
C LYS A 531 -4.07 2.18 -12.29
N TRP A 532 -4.41 3.05 -11.34
CA TRP A 532 -4.08 4.47 -11.47
C TRP A 532 -2.76 4.87 -10.80
N VAL A 533 -2.62 4.56 -9.51
CA VAL A 533 -1.47 4.87 -8.67
C VAL A 533 -1.13 3.63 -7.84
N ASP A 534 0.10 3.58 -7.27
CA ASP A 534 0.51 2.51 -6.36
C ASP A 534 -0.56 2.27 -5.28
N THR A 535 -0.90 1.02 -5.03
CA THR A 535 -1.81 0.63 -3.93
C THR A 535 -1.21 -0.42 -2.99
N THR A 536 0.09 -0.62 -3.07
CA THR A 536 0.81 -1.74 -2.48
C THR A 536 1.32 -1.40 -1.08
N LEU A 537 1.03 -2.29 -0.13
CA LEU A 537 1.56 -2.22 1.23
C LEU A 537 2.80 -3.11 1.38
N LEU A 538 3.99 -2.53 1.59
CA LEU A 538 5.23 -3.30 1.67
C LEU A 538 5.26 -4.38 2.77
N PRO A 539 4.74 -4.16 4.01
CA PRO A 539 4.58 -5.23 4.98
C PRO A 539 3.77 -6.44 4.46
N ASN A 540 2.75 -6.19 3.63
CA ASN A 540 1.97 -7.25 3.00
C ASN A 540 2.78 -8.00 1.93
N VAL A 541 3.50 -7.26 1.07
CA VAL A 541 4.41 -7.87 0.08
C VAL A 541 5.46 -8.73 0.76
N TRP A 542 6.15 -8.20 1.78
CA TRP A 542 7.14 -8.96 2.54
C TRP A 542 6.56 -10.25 3.08
N GLU A 543 5.38 -10.20 3.71
CA GLU A 543 4.79 -11.37 4.34
C GLU A 543 4.41 -12.44 3.31
N GLN A 544 3.86 -12.05 2.17
CA GLN A 544 3.50 -12.99 1.10
C GLN A 544 4.72 -13.58 0.37
N LEU A 545 5.75 -12.78 0.11
CA LEU A 545 7.01 -13.28 -0.47
C LEU A 545 7.76 -14.19 0.50
N HIS A 546 7.80 -13.83 1.80
CA HIS A 546 8.38 -14.67 2.83
C HIS A 546 7.63 -15.98 2.99
N LEU A 547 6.29 -15.94 2.95
CA LEU A 547 5.44 -17.13 2.97
C LEU A 547 5.76 -18.04 1.77
N ALA A 548 5.80 -17.50 0.55
CA ALA A 548 6.10 -18.29 -0.65
C ALA A 548 7.52 -18.88 -0.62
N TYR A 549 8.53 -18.06 -0.31
CA TYR A 549 9.93 -18.49 -0.23
C TYR A 549 10.13 -19.59 0.82
N SER A 550 9.54 -19.45 2.01
CA SER A 550 9.63 -20.45 3.08
C SER A 550 8.99 -21.79 2.72
N HIS A 551 8.13 -21.82 1.70
CA HIS A 551 7.55 -23.04 1.13
C HIS A 551 8.34 -23.57 -0.09
N GLY A 552 9.54 -23.05 -0.38
CA GLY A 552 10.37 -23.53 -1.49
C GLY A 552 9.94 -23.00 -2.86
N VAL A 553 9.25 -21.86 -2.90
CA VAL A 553 8.92 -21.16 -4.15
C VAL A 553 10.07 -20.22 -4.51
N ASP A 554 11.06 -20.72 -5.25
CA ASP A 554 12.32 -20.02 -5.55
C ASP A 554 12.72 -20.07 -7.04
N ARG A 555 11.95 -20.74 -7.90
CA ARG A 555 12.38 -20.97 -9.28
C ARG A 555 12.09 -19.78 -10.19
N LEU A 556 10.90 -19.22 -10.12
CA LEU A 556 10.44 -18.15 -11.03
C LEU A 556 9.47 -17.23 -10.33
N TRP A 557 9.80 -15.96 -10.17
CA TRP A 557 8.92 -14.93 -9.64
C TRP A 557 8.66 -13.87 -10.69
N VAL A 558 7.38 -13.59 -10.94
CA VAL A 558 6.92 -12.54 -11.85
C VAL A 558 5.77 -11.77 -11.20
N VAL A 559 5.78 -10.45 -11.32
CA VAL A 559 4.71 -9.58 -10.79
C VAL A 559 4.10 -8.73 -11.89
N ASN A 560 2.77 -8.62 -11.94
CA ASN A 560 2.06 -7.66 -12.80
C ASN A 560 2.29 -6.24 -12.24
N VAL A 561 2.89 -5.37 -13.05
CA VAL A 561 3.22 -3.97 -12.71
C VAL A 561 2.42 -2.97 -13.54
N GLY A 562 1.35 -3.42 -14.18
CA GLY A 562 0.53 -2.59 -15.06
C GLY A 562 1.40 -1.91 -16.13
N ASP A 563 1.38 -0.58 -16.09
CA ASP A 563 2.09 0.34 -16.97
C ASP A 563 3.59 0.53 -16.66
N PHE A 564 4.18 -0.28 -15.76
CA PHE A 564 5.52 -0.12 -15.16
C PHE A 564 5.63 1.08 -14.22
N LYS A 565 5.33 2.29 -14.71
CA LYS A 565 5.31 3.48 -13.86
C LYS A 565 4.15 3.43 -12.88
N ASN A 566 4.32 4.14 -11.77
CA ASN A 566 3.50 4.11 -10.56
C ASN A 566 3.79 2.91 -9.64
N GLU A 567 4.57 1.90 -10.05
CA GLU A 567 4.87 0.72 -9.21
C GLU A 567 6.37 0.56 -8.93
N GLU A 568 7.15 1.64 -9.03
CA GLU A 568 8.61 1.59 -9.01
C GLU A 568 9.17 1.13 -7.66
N LEU A 569 8.60 1.65 -6.56
CA LEU A 569 8.98 1.32 -5.19
C LEU A 569 8.65 -0.15 -4.84
N PRO A 570 7.41 -0.65 -4.99
CA PRO A 570 7.11 -2.05 -4.69
C PRO A 570 7.81 -3.03 -5.65
N LEU A 571 8.02 -2.66 -6.93
CA LEU A 571 8.78 -3.49 -7.87
C LEU A 571 10.24 -3.66 -7.44
N GLN A 572 10.92 -2.57 -7.06
CA GLN A 572 12.31 -2.68 -6.64
C GLN A 572 12.43 -3.51 -5.34
N PHE A 573 11.49 -3.37 -4.40
CA PHE A 573 11.47 -4.22 -3.20
C PHE A 573 11.27 -5.69 -3.54
N PHE A 574 10.32 -6.02 -4.43
CA PHE A 574 10.06 -7.39 -4.89
C PHE A 574 11.33 -8.04 -5.46
N LEU A 575 12.09 -7.31 -6.28
CA LEU A 575 13.31 -7.80 -6.90
C LEU A 575 14.49 -7.88 -5.93
N ASP A 576 14.63 -6.92 -5.02
CA ASP A 576 15.65 -6.95 -3.97
C ASP A 576 15.40 -8.10 -2.98
N TYR A 577 14.15 -8.37 -2.63
CA TYR A 577 13.77 -9.51 -1.80
C TYR A 577 13.99 -10.83 -2.53
N ALA A 578 13.64 -10.93 -3.82
CA ALA A 578 13.90 -12.12 -4.65
C ALA A 578 15.40 -12.44 -4.80
N TRP A 579 16.26 -11.42 -4.69
CA TRP A 579 17.70 -11.61 -4.73
C TRP A 579 18.23 -12.21 -3.41
N ASP A 580 17.85 -11.65 -2.26
CA ASP A 580 18.33 -12.07 -0.94
C ASP A 580 17.25 -11.87 0.15
N PRO A 581 16.36 -12.87 0.34
CA PRO A 581 15.31 -12.82 1.36
C PRO A 581 15.84 -12.68 2.80
N ASP A 582 16.97 -13.33 3.10
CA ASP A 582 17.56 -13.37 4.45
C ASP A 582 18.09 -12.00 4.89
N ARG A 583 18.51 -11.17 3.92
CA ARG A 583 18.93 -9.79 4.18
C ARG A 583 17.80 -8.88 4.60
N TRP A 584 16.56 -9.16 4.18
CA TRP A 584 15.40 -8.30 4.39
C TRP A 584 14.37 -8.94 5.30
N PRO A 585 14.67 -9.20 6.59
CA PRO A 585 13.63 -9.55 7.55
C PRO A 585 12.71 -8.33 7.76
N ILE A 586 11.46 -8.56 8.20
CA ILE A 586 10.45 -7.50 8.33
C ILE A 586 10.91 -6.30 9.17
N GLU A 587 11.78 -6.53 10.17
CA GLU A 587 12.33 -5.50 11.05
C GLU A 587 13.24 -4.51 10.32
N LYS A 588 13.76 -4.87 9.13
CA LYS A 588 14.59 -4.03 8.28
C LYS A 588 13.85 -3.37 7.13
N LEU A 589 12.53 -3.51 7.05
CA LEU A 589 11.77 -2.90 5.94
C LEU A 589 11.92 -1.37 5.93
N GLY A 590 11.87 -0.72 7.09
CA GLY A 590 12.12 0.71 7.20
C GLY A 590 13.55 1.14 6.84
N GLU A 591 14.52 0.24 7.00
CA GLU A 591 15.89 0.46 6.53
C GLU A 591 15.95 0.41 4.99
N TRP A 592 15.24 -0.54 4.38
CA TRP A 592 15.12 -0.66 2.93
C TRP A 592 14.48 0.60 2.32
N GLU A 593 13.35 1.07 2.86
CA GLU A 593 12.66 2.28 2.37
C GLU A 593 13.57 3.52 2.43
N ARG A 594 14.33 3.66 3.53
CA ARG A 594 15.33 4.73 3.66
C ARG A 594 16.45 4.60 2.63
N GLN A 595 16.94 3.39 2.37
CA GLN A 595 17.97 3.15 1.35
C GLN A 595 17.45 3.43 -0.06
N TRP A 596 16.21 3.05 -0.36
CA TRP A 596 15.55 3.32 -1.64
C TRP A 596 15.41 4.83 -1.86
N THR A 597 14.91 5.57 -0.88
CA THR A 597 14.77 7.04 -0.98
C THR A 597 16.13 7.74 -1.05
N GLU A 598 17.15 7.26 -0.33
CA GLU A 598 18.52 7.78 -0.43
C GLU A 598 19.11 7.57 -1.84
N GLN A 599 18.80 6.45 -2.49
CA GLN A 599 19.22 6.19 -3.87
C GLN A 599 18.57 7.18 -4.85
N GLN A 600 17.33 7.65 -4.59
CA GLN A 600 16.64 8.57 -5.48
C GLN A 600 17.00 10.04 -5.21
N PHE A 601 17.00 10.46 -3.94
CA PHE A 601 17.05 11.88 -3.55
C PHE A 601 18.32 12.27 -2.78
N GLY A 602 19.20 11.32 -2.48
CA GLY A 602 20.34 11.53 -1.60
C GLY A 602 19.98 11.46 -0.11
N ALA A 603 20.99 11.59 0.74
CA ALA A 603 20.86 11.29 2.17
C ALA A 603 20.24 12.41 3.02
N GLU A 604 20.12 13.65 2.51
CA GLU A 604 19.75 14.80 3.34
C GLU A 604 18.28 14.76 3.82
N HIS A 605 17.40 14.24 2.98
CA HIS A 605 15.95 14.19 3.24
C HIS A 605 15.36 12.78 3.09
N SER A 606 16.19 11.73 2.98
CA SER A 606 15.71 10.36 2.73
C SER A 606 14.80 9.84 3.86
N ASP A 607 15.12 10.11 5.13
CA ASP A 607 14.29 9.68 6.26
C ASP A 607 12.85 10.23 6.18
N VAL A 608 12.69 11.53 5.92
CA VAL A 608 11.37 12.17 5.87
C VAL A 608 10.58 11.74 4.64
N ILE A 609 11.27 11.54 3.50
CA ILE A 609 10.62 11.05 2.27
C ILE A 609 10.18 9.59 2.45
N ALA A 610 11.02 8.75 3.09
CA ALA A 610 10.66 7.36 3.39
C ALA A 610 9.46 7.29 4.33
N ASP A 611 9.40 8.16 5.34
CA ASP A 611 8.26 8.24 6.24
C ASP A 611 6.97 8.67 5.51
N ILE A 612 7.07 9.58 4.53
CA ILE A 612 5.94 9.99 3.69
C ILE A 612 5.44 8.82 2.83
N LEU A 613 6.34 8.10 2.16
CA LEU A 613 6.00 6.95 1.31
C LEU A 613 5.44 5.77 2.12
N HIS A 614 6.00 5.52 3.30
CA HIS A 614 5.44 4.55 4.25
C HIS A 614 4.03 4.98 4.66
N GLY A 615 3.84 6.23 5.08
CA GLY A 615 2.52 6.78 5.43
C GLY A 615 1.51 6.72 4.29
N TYR A 616 1.97 6.95 3.06
CA TYR A 616 1.18 6.79 1.83
C TYR A 616 0.69 5.36 1.67
N SER A 617 1.59 4.37 1.70
CA SER A 617 1.24 2.95 1.57
C SER A 617 0.24 2.49 2.65
N LEU A 618 0.36 3.02 3.87
CA LEU A 618 -0.57 2.72 4.97
C LEU A 618 -1.98 3.21 4.67
N LEU A 619 -2.13 4.49 4.37
CA LEU A 619 -3.44 5.07 4.09
C LEU A 619 -4.06 4.48 2.82
N GLN A 620 -3.23 4.13 1.84
CA GLN A 620 -3.68 3.54 0.60
C GLN A 620 -4.16 2.10 0.77
N SER A 621 -3.57 1.36 1.70
CA SER A 621 -3.99 0.00 2.05
C SER A 621 -5.37 -0.08 2.72
N ASP A 622 -5.89 1.05 3.22
CA ASP A 622 -7.25 1.10 3.79
C ASP A 622 -8.29 0.88 2.69
N ARG A 623 -8.13 1.54 1.54
CA ARG A 623 -9.06 1.42 0.42
C ARG A 623 -8.42 1.93 -0.88
N LYS A 624 -8.36 1.06 -1.89
CA LYS A 624 -7.91 1.45 -3.23
C LYS A 624 -8.76 2.60 -3.80
N PRO A 625 -8.18 3.55 -4.56
CA PRO A 625 -8.85 4.77 -5.00
C PRO A 625 -10.18 4.56 -5.73
N GLU A 626 -10.20 3.60 -6.65
CA GLU A 626 -11.35 3.26 -7.49
C GLU A 626 -12.52 2.72 -6.65
N LEU A 627 -12.29 2.27 -5.41
CA LEU A 627 -13.30 1.73 -4.49
C LEU A 627 -13.84 2.74 -3.46
N THR A 628 -13.41 4.00 -3.50
CA THR A 628 -13.78 5.03 -2.50
C THR A 628 -15.24 5.48 -2.53
N ASN A 629 -16.02 5.03 -3.53
CA ASN A 629 -17.47 5.22 -3.60
C ASN A 629 -18.29 3.93 -3.45
N ARG A 630 -17.65 2.81 -3.06
CA ARG A 630 -18.37 1.56 -2.82
C ARG A 630 -18.40 1.24 -1.34
N ARG A 631 -19.60 1.10 -0.79
CA ARG A 631 -19.83 0.41 0.48
C ARG A 631 -20.13 -1.07 0.23
N ILE A 632 -19.47 -1.95 0.98
CA ILE A 632 -19.77 -3.38 0.99
C ILE A 632 -20.42 -3.72 2.34
N THR A 633 -21.58 -4.38 2.31
CA THR A 633 -22.32 -4.78 3.52
C THR A 633 -22.52 -6.28 3.52
N VAL A 634 -22.43 -6.89 4.71
CA VAL A 634 -22.66 -8.32 4.92
C VAL A 634 -23.76 -8.54 5.92
N ASP A 635 -24.72 -9.38 5.54
CA ASP A 635 -25.71 -9.97 6.43
C ASP A 635 -25.18 -11.31 6.95
N TYR A 636 -24.66 -11.32 8.18
CA TYR A 636 -24.09 -12.53 8.78
C TYR A 636 -25.15 -13.59 9.14
N GLU A 637 -26.39 -13.18 9.43
CA GLU A 637 -27.47 -14.14 9.66
C GLU A 637 -27.79 -14.89 8.36
N LEU A 638 -27.83 -14.17 7.24
CA LEU A 638 -28.01 -14.78 5.92
C LEU A 638 -26.79 -15.61 5.52
N LEU A 639 -25.56 -15.11 5.73
CA LEU A 639 -24.32 -15.80 5.38
C LEU A 639 -24.19 -17.18 6.05
N PHE A 640 -24.63 -17.31 7.30
CA PHE A 640 -24.59 -18.58 8.02
C PHE A 640 -25.92 -19.36 7.97
N SER A 641 -26.85 -18.94 7.11
CA SER A 641 -28.14 -19.62 6.94
C SER A 641 -28.04 -20.78 5.95
N GLU A 642 -28.90 -21.78 6.14
CA GLU A 642 -29.05 -22.87 5.16
C GLU A 642 -29.75 -22.37 3.89
N PRO A 643 -29.35 -22.84 2.69
CA PRO A 643 -30.03 -22.50 1.44
C PRO A 643 -31.53 -22.79 1.49
N THR A 644 -32.33 -21.85 1.01
CA THR A 644 -33.79 -21.98 0.90
C THR A 644 -34.26 -21.88 -0.55
N THR A 645 -35.56 -22.08 -0.79
CA THR A 645 -36.14 -21.84 -2.12
C THR A 645 -36.17 -20.36 -2.51
N GLU A 646 -36.12 -19.45 -1.53
CA GLU A 646 -36.14 -17.99 -1.75
C GLU A 646 -34.72 -17.46 -1.94
N VAL A 647 -33.75 -18.00 -1.21
CA VAL A 647 -32.32 -17.69 -1.31
C VAL A 647 -31.55 -19.00 -1.46
N SER A 648 -31.30 -19.40 -2.71
CA SER A 648 -30.62 -20.67 -3.02
C SER A 648 -29.09 -20.61 -2.84
N ASP A 649 -28.53 -19.40 -2.78
CA ASP A 649 -27.11 -19.12 -2.58
C ASP A 649 -26.98 -18.01 -1.52
N PRO A 650 -27.05 -18.37 -0.23
CA PRO A 650 -26.95 -17.43 0.88
C PRO A 650 -25.62 -16.68 0.89
N ASP A 651 -24.51 -17.35 0.55
CA ASP A 651 -23.16 -16.78 0.54
C ASP A 651 -23.07 -15.55 -0.37
N THR A 652 -23.56 -15.68 -1.61
CA THR A 652 -23.57 -14.57 -2.57
C THR A 652 -24.62 -13.50 -2.21
N ALA A 653 -25.76 -13.91 -1.67
CA ALA A 653 -26.86 -13.01 -1.33
C ALA A 653 -26.57 -12.16 -0.09
N ALA A 654 -25.73 -12.65 0.83
CA ALA A 654 -25.32 -11.95 2.04
C ALA A 654 -24.48 -10.70 1.76
N VAL A 655 -23.79 -10.64 0.61
CA VAL A 655 -22.91 -9.52 0.24
C VAL A 655 -23.58 -8.57 -0.74
N THR A 656 -23.74 -7.32 -0.32
CA THR A 656 -24.32 -6.24 -1.13
C THR A 656 -23.30 -5.13 -1.39
N TYR A 657 -23.26 -4.66 -2.65
CA TYR A 657 -22.48 -3.50 -3.08
C TYR A 657 -23.39 -2.30 -3.27
N ASP A 658 -22.98 -1.17 -2.71
CA ASP A 658 -23.57 0.14 -2.98
C ASP A 658 -22.47 1.07 -3.51
N ASP A 659 -22.41 1.21 -4.84
CA ASP A 659 -21.48 2.08 -5.56
C ASP A 659 -21.85 3.58 -5.49
N SER A 660 -22.82 3.94 -4.65
CA SER A 660 -23.23 5.31 -4.39
C SER A 660 -23.01 5.71 -2.93
N ALA A 661 -22.31 4.89 -2.14
CA ALA A 661 -22.12 5.07 -0.71
C ALA A 661 -20.65 5.08 -0.31
N SER A 662 -20.33 5.87 0.71
CA SER A 662 -18.99 5.88 1.27
C SER A 662 -18.70 4.54 1.98
N PRO A 663 -17.50 3.95 1.78
CA PRO A 663 -17.05 2.86 2.63
C PRO A 663 -16.88 3.31 4.08
N PHE A 664 -16.44 4.56 4.29
CA PHE A 664 -16.22 5.15 5.62
C PHE A 664 -17.50 5.77 6.18
N SER A 665 -17.68 5.70 7.50
CA SER A 665 -18.83 6.31 8.17
C SER A 665 -18.78 7.84 8.13
N LEU A 666 -19.89 8.45 7.73
CA LEU A 666 -20.07 9.91 7.77
C LEU A 666 -20.37 10.43 9.18
N THR A 667 -20.93 9.58 10.04
CA THR A 667 -21.54 10.02 11.31
C THR A 667 -20.90 9.37 12.53
N ASN A 668 -20.34 8.17 12.40
CA ASN A 668 -19.78 7.44 13.54
C ASN A 668 -18.27 7.69 13.63
N TYR A 669 -17.80 8.04 14.82
CA TYR A 669 -16.39 8.24 15.16
C TYR A 669 -15.65 9.23 14.24
N ARG A 670 -16.38 10.15 13.59
CA ARG A 670 -15.85 11.09 12.58
C ARG A 670 -14.97 10.39 11.52
N GLU A 671 -15.32 9.18 11.12
CA GLU A 671 -14.39 8.31 10.39
C GLU A 671 -13.91 8.91 9.06
N LEU A 672 -14.83 9.25 8.13
CA LEU A 672 -14.42 9.80 6.84
C LEU A 672 -13.67 11.14 6.99
N GLU A 673 -14.08 11.99 7.93
CA GLU A 673 -13.39 13.25 8.21
C GLU A 673 -11.95 13.00 8.65
N ARG A 674 -11.73 12.09 9.61
CA ARG A 674 -10.38 11.78 10.12
C ARG A 674 -9.49 11.18 9.05
N VAL A 675 -10.01 10.24 8.26
CA VAL A 675 -9.23 9.62 7.17
C VAL A 675 -8.84 10.69 6.13
N THR A 676 -9.77 11.60 5.80
CA THR A 676 -9.46 12.73 4.91
C THR A 676 -8.43 13.68 5.51
N GLU A 677 -8.55 14.01 6.81
CA GLU A 677 -7.58 14.84 7.53
C GLU A 677 -6.17 14.19 7.58
N GLU A 678 -6.08 12.87 7.69
CA GLU A 678 -4.82 12.11 7.64
C GLU A 678 -4.17 12.21 6.26
N TRP A 679 -4.94 12.04 5.19
CA TRP A 679 -4.50 12.24 3.81
C TRP A 679 -4.05 13.67 3.51
N GLU A 680 -4.84 14.67 3.89
CA GLU A 680 -4.48 16.09 3.72
C GLU A 680 -3.22 16.47 4.48
N SER A 681 -3.04 15.93 5.70
CA SER A 681 -1.83 16.13 6.50
C SER A 681 -0.60 15.56 5.80
N LEU A 682 -0.71 14.34 5.24
CA LEU A 682 0.38 13.72 4.50
C LEU A 682 0.71 14.50 3.21
N ALA A 683 -0.30 14.96 2.48
CA ALA A 683 -0.12 15.81 1.31
C ALA A 683 0.59 17.14 1.65
N ALA A 684 0.21 17.80 2.74
CA ALA A 684 0.87 19.01 3.20
C ALA A 684 2.34 18.78 3.58
N GLN A 685 2.66 17.62 4.18
CA GLN A 685 4.05 17.22 4.46
C GLN A 685 4.83 16.99 3.17
N ALA A 686 4.25 16.28 2.20
CA ALA A 686 4.87 16.03 0.90
C ALA A 686 5.11 17.33 0.13
N GLU A 687 4.17 18.28 0.15
CA GLU A 687 4.33 19.61 -0.45
C GLU A 687 5.41 20.43 0.26
N PHE A 688 5.48 20.37 1.60
CA PHE A 688 6.53 21.04 2.35
C PHE A 688 7.91 20.50 1.95
N VAL A 689 8.08 19.18 1.90
CA VAL A 689 9.34 18.54 1.49
C VAL A 689 9.67 18.83 0.03
N ALA A 690 8.67 18.95 -0.85
CA ALA A 690 8.89 19.39 -2.24
C ALA A 690 9.69 20.70 -2.31
N ASN A 691 9.43 21.65 -1.40
CA ASN A 691 10.15 22.93 -1.37
C ASN A 691 11.58 22.83 -0.82
N LEU A 692 11.98 21.68 -0.27
CA LEU A 692 13.33 21.42 0.26
C LEU A 692 14.20 20.62 -0.73
N VAL A 693 13.57 19.85 -1.63
CA VAL A 693 14.27 19.05 -2.63
C VAL A 693 14.96 19.97 -3.67
N PRO A 694 16.20 19.67 -4.10
CA PRO A 694 16.89 20.46 -5.12
C PRO A 694 16.10 20.57 -6.43
N ASP A 695 16.27 21.69 -7.15
CA ASP A 695 15.56 21.95 -8.43
C ASP A 695 15.73 20.79 -9.43
N GLU A 696 16.94 20.22 -9.53
CA GLU A 696 17.19 19.08 -10.43
C GLU A 696 16.46 17.77 -10.06
N ALA A 697 15.95 17.65 -8.84
CA ALA A 697 15.23 16.48 -8.35
C ALA A 697 13.70 16.71 -8.27
N GLN A 698 13.21 17.89 -8.66
CA GLN A 698 11.79 18.24 -8.58
C GLN A 698 10.90 17.34 -9.43
N ASP A 699 11.31 17.05 -10.67
CA ASP A 699 10.54 16.17 -11.55
C ASP A 699 10.44 14.75 -10.97
N ALA A 700 11.55 14.22 -10.45
CA ALA A 700 11.59 12.92 -9.79
C ALA A 700 10.74 12.87 -8.52
N TYR A 701 10.85 13.90 -7.68
CA TYR A 701 10.06 13.98 -6.45
C TYR A 701 8.57 14.13 -6.74
N PHE A 702 8.22 14.88 -7.80
CA PHE A 702 6.83 15.03 -8.21
C PHE A 702 6.21 13.67 -8.55
N GLN A 703 6.85 12.87 -9.39
CA GLN A 703 6.28 11.61 -9.86
C GLN A 703 6.36 10.46 -8.83
N LEU A 704 7.48 10.34 -8.10
CA LEU A 704 7.70 9.25 -7.14
C LEU A 704 7.05 9.47 -5.77
N VAL A 705 6.69 10.72 -5.43
CA VAL A 705 6.17 11.06 -4.09
C VAL A 705 4.95 11.97 -4.17
N LEU A 706 5.12 13.20 -4.68
CA LEU A 706 4.12 14.25 -4.47
C LEU A 706 2.81 13.96 -5.22
N TYR A 707 2.87 13.52 -6.47
CA TYR A 707 1.69 13.21 -7.27
C TYR A 707 0.86 12.12 -6.62
N GLN A 708 1.49 10.99 -6.25
CA GLN A 708 0.82 9.85 -5.63
C GLN A 708 0.06 10.26 -4.36
N VAL A 709 0.74 10.99 -3.47
CA VAL A 709 0.16 11.46 -2.21
C VAL A 709 -0.94 12.49 -2.45
N LYS A 710 -0.65 13.54 -3.23
CA LYS A 710 -1.54 14.69 -3.39
C LYS A 710 -2.78 14.35 -4.20
N ALA A 711 -2.65 13.58 -5.27
CA ALA A 711 -3.79 13.18 -6.10
C ALA A 711 -4.76 12.28 -5.30
N THR A 712 -4.22 11.30 -4.57
CA THR A 712 -5.03 10.45 -3.70
C THR A 712 -5.69 11.24 -2.58
N ALA A 713 -4.96 12.14 -1.90
CA ALA A 713 -5.53 13.00 -0.86
C ALA A 713 -6.66 13.90 -1.40
N ASN A 714 -6.48 14.46 -2.61
CA ASN A 714 -7.49 15.25 -3.28
C ASN A 714 -8.77 14.44 -3.56
N MET A 715 -8.63 13.18 -3.99
CA MET A 715 -9.77 12.28 -4.18
C MET A 715 -10.53 12.04 -2.86
N TYR A 716 -9.86 11.82 -1.73
CA TYR A 716 -10.54 11.68 -0.43
C TYR A 716 -11.29 12.97 -0.04
N ALA A 717 -10.69 14.15 -0.27
CA ALA A 717 -11.36 15.44 -0.06
C ALA A 717 -12.58 15.61 -0.98
N LEU A 718 -12.49 15.21 -2.25
CA LEU A 718 -13.62 15.15 -3.19
C LEU A 718 -14.74 14.25 -2.64
N ARG A 719 -14.40 13.04 -2.17
CA ARG A 719 -15.38 12.09 -1.60
C ARG A 719 -16.05 12.65 -0.36
N LEU A 720 -15.30 13.27 0.55
CA LEU A 720 -15.85 13.90 1.75
C LEU A 720 -16.87 14.99 1.36
N ALA A 721 -16.51 15.89 0.45
CA ALA A 721 -17.39 16.95 -0.04
C ALA A 721 -18.64 16.39 -0.74
N GLY A 722 -18.47 15.40 -1.63
CA GLY A 722 -19.56 14.78 -2.37
C GLY A 722 -20.56 14.03 -1.48
N PHE A 723 -20.07 13.27 -0.50
CA PHE A 723 -20.97 12.57 0.43
C PHE A 723 -21.63 13.50 1.45
N LYS A 724 -20.91 14.53 1.94
CA LYS A 724 -21.52 15.58 2.77
C LYS A 724 -22.58 16.36 2.01
N ASN A 725 -22.35 16.71 0.74
CA ASN A 725 -23.35 17.36 -0.11
C ASN A 725 -24.68 16.57 -0.12
N ARG A 726 -24.61 15.25 -0.32
CA ARG A 726 -25.81 14.39 -0.36
C ARG A 726 -26.52 14.32 1.00
N LEU A 727 -25.76 14.09 2.08
CA LEU A 727 -26.31 14.10 3.44
C LEU A 727 -26.96 15.45 3.77
N TYR A 728 -26.30 16.55 3.40
CA TYR A 728 -26.75 17.91 3.70
C TYR A 728 -28.00 18.28 2.90
N ALA A 729 -28.13 17.77 1.67
CA ALA A 729 -29.33 17.93 0.86
C ALA A 729 -30.55 17.27 1.51
N GLU A 730 -30.39 16.05 2.05
CA GLU A 730 -31.45 15.35 2.80
C GLU A 730 -31.87 16.11 4.07
N GLN A 731 -30.90 16.76 4.74
CA GLN A 731 -31.11 17.58 5.92
C GLN A 731 -31.67 18.99 5.58
N GLY A 732 -31.60 19.39 4.31
CA GLY A 732 -31.97 20.73 3.84
C GLY A 732 -31.06 21.84 4.37
N ARG A 733 -29.76 21.56 4.55
CA ARG A 733 -28.77 22.53 5.05
C ARG A 733 -28.45 23.57 3.99
N ALA A 734 -28.36 24.84 4.38
CA ALA A 734 -27.92 25.92 3.50
C ALA A 734 -26.50 25.66 2.91
N ALA A 735 -25.65 24.91 3.61
CA ALA A 735 -24.31 24.51 3.16
C ALA A 735 -24.29 23.48 2.00
N THR A 736 -25.44 22.91 1.60
CA THR A 736 -25.51 21.85 0.58
C THR A 736 -24.83 22.27 -0.73
N ASN A 737 -25.17 23.47 -1.22
CA ASN A 737 -24.66 23.95 -2.51
C ASN A 737 -23.16 24.31 -2.43
N ASP A 738 -22.66 24.72 -1.26
CA ASP A 738 -21.23 24.98 -1.04
C ASP A 738 -20.42 23.67 -1.13
N MET A 739 -20.95 22.57 -0.57
CA MET A 739 -20.30 21.26 -0.68
C MET A 739 -20.25 20.75 -2.13
N ALA A 740 -21.27 21.05 -2.95
CA ALA A 740 -21.23 20.73 -4.37
C ALA A 740 -20.11 21.50 -5.08
N TYR A 741 -19.98 22.81 -4.81
CA TYR A 741 -18.91 23.64 -5.36
C TYR A 741 -17.52 23.14 -4.95
N ILE A 742 -17.32 22.76 -3.68
CA ILE A 742 -16.04 22.19 -3.21
C ILE A 742 -15.74 20.88 -3.94
N ALA A 743 -16.72 19.99 -4.12
CA ALA A 743 -16.49 18.73 -4.84
C ALA A 743 -16.10 18.97 -6.31
N GLU A 744 -16.72 19.95 -6.98
CA GLU A 744 -16.35 20.37 -8.34
C GLU A 744 -14.95 20.99 -8.41
N GLU A 745 -14.55 21.79 -7.42
CA GLU A 745 -13.18 22.33 -7.30
C GLU A 745 -12.16 21.20 -7.14
N ARG A 746 -12.45 20.18 -6.33
CA ARG A 746 -11.57 19.02 -6.16
C ARG A 746 -11.48 18.16 -7.42
N LEU A 747 -12.56 18.05 -8.21
CA LEU A 747 -12.46 17.43 -9.54
C LEU A 747 -11.54 18.24 -10.46
N GLN A 748 -11.62 19.57 -10.42
CA GLN A 748 -10.72 20.40 -11.22
C GLN A 748 -9.26 20.27 -10.79
N ASP A 749 -8.98 20.21 -9.48
CA ASP A 749 -7.64 19.98 -8.94
C ASP A 749 -7.06 18.64 -9.45
N ASP A 750 -7.89 17.60 -9.54
CA ASP A 750 -7.49 16.29 -10.09
C ASP A 750 -7.08 16.41 -11.58
N LEU A 751 -7.95 17.02 -12.38
CA LEU A 751 -7.71 17.25 -13.80
C LEU A 751 -6.46 18.10 -14.06
N ASP A 752 -6.20 19.09 -13.20
CA ASP A 752 -5.02 19.96 -13.29
C ASP A 752 -3.72 19.21 -12.93
N LEU A 753 -3.75 18.31 -11.93
CA LEU A 753 -2.62 17.43 -11.60
C LEU A 753 -2.30 16.48 -12.75
N ALA A 754 -3.32 15.83 -13.31
CA ALA A 754 -3.15 14.97 -14.49
C ALA A 754 -2.65 15.77 -15.70
N TYR A 755 -3.15 16.99 -15.92
CA TYR A 755 -2.69 17.87 -16.98
C TYR A 755 -1.20 18.20 -16.85
N TYR A 756 -0.75 18.60 -15.67
CA TYR A 756 0.66 18.91 -15.41
C TYR A 756 1.56 17.69 -15.66
N TYR A 757 1.19 16.52 -15.12
CA TYR A 757 1.95 15.28 -15.31
C TYR A 757 2.08 14.95 -16.80
N ASN A 758 0.98 15.06 -17.55
CA ASN A 758 0.97 14.73 -18.97
C ASN A 758 1.76 15.74 -19.80
N HIS A 759 1.56 17.04 -19.61
CA HIS A 759 1.98 18.03 -20.61
C HIS A 759 3.20 18.88 -20.22
N GLU A 760 3.51 18.98 -18.93
CA GLU A 760 4.53 19.92 -18.44
C GLU A 760 5.72 19.23 -17.76
N LEU A 761 5.45 18.19 -16.96
CA LEU A 761 6.45 17.43 -16.21
C LEU A 761 7.61 16.95 -17.11
N ALA A 762 8.85 17.19 -16.66
CA ALA A 762 10.06 16.84 -17.40
C ALA A 762 10.07 17.32 -18.87
N GLY A 763 9.47 18.48 -19.13
CA GLY A 763 9.37 19.06 -20.48
C GLY A 763 8.39 18.32 -21.40
N GLY A 764 7.35 17.69 -20.85
CA GLY A 764 6.32 16.96 -21.59
C GLY A 764 6.72 15.53 -21.94
N LYS A 765 7.72 14.97 -21.23
CA LYS A 765 8.19 13.59 -21.46
C LYS A 765 7.08 12.55 -21.27
N TRP A 766 6.15 12.80 -20.35
CA TRP A 766 5.11 11.86 -19.91
C TRP A 766 3.73 12.10 -20.56
N GLU A 767 3.74 12.64 -21.79
CA GLU A 767 2.56 13.00 -22.58
C GLU A 767 1.51 11.88 -22.72
N GLY A 768 0.46 11.96 -21.89
CA GLY A 768 -0.70 11.07 -21.89
C GLY A 768 -0.57 9.86 -20.96
N PHE A 769 0.41 9.83 -20.06
CA PHE A 769 0.61 8.74 -19.12
C PHE A 769 -0.47 8.70 -18.02
N GLN A 770 -0.79 9.83 -17.40
CA GLN A 770 -1.84 9.92 -16.37
C GLN A 770 -3.21 10.15 -17.02
N THR A 771 -3.70 9.14 -17.74
CA THR A 771 -5.00 9.16 -18.44
C THR A 771 -5.92 8.00 -18.04
N GLN A 772 -5.48 7.16 -17.10
CA GLN A 772 -6.31 6.09 -16.54
C GLN A 772 -7.48 6.70 -15.76
N PRO A 773 -8.73 6.29 -16.08
CA PRO A 773 -9.90 6.77 -15.35
C PRO A 773 -9.96 6.07 -14.00
N HIS A 774 -10.14 6.83 -12.94
CA HIS A 774 -10.15 6.36 -11.56
C HIS A 774 -11.37 6.87 -10.78
N LEU A 775 -12.13 7.80 -11.36
CA LEU A 775 -13.45 8.22 -10.89
C LEU A 775 -14.60 7.47 -11.61
N SER A 776 -15.84 7.71 -11.17
CA SER A 776 -17.08 7.27 -11.85
C SER A 776 -17.42 5.77 -11.88
N TYR A 777 -16.63 4.89 -11.25
CA TYR A 777 -16.92 3.46 -11.18
C TYR A 777 -18.31 3.17 -10.57
N GLY A 778 -19.05 2.23 -11.16
CA GLY A 778 -20.39 1.83 -10.71
C GLY A 778 -21.51 2.82 -11.04
N ALA A 779 -21.24 3.86 -11.84
CA ALA A 779 -22.28 4.74 -12.36
C ALA A 779 -23.28 3.98 -13.27
N PRO A 780 -24.58 4.36 -13.30
CA PRO A 780 -25.60 3.69 -14.09
C PRO A 780 -25.21 3.52 -15.57
N GLY A 781 -25.32 2.29 -16.07
CA GLY A 781 -24.95 1.94 -17.44
C GLY A 781 -23.53 1.43 -17.60
N ASN A 782 -22.70 1.46 -16.55
CA ASN A 782 -21.37 0.86 -16.53
C ASN A 782 -21.33 -0.38 -15.62
N PRO A 783 -20.49 -1.38 -15.93
CA PRO A 783 -20.19 -2.45 -15.00
C PRO A 783 -19.57 -1.91 -13.70
N SER A 784 -19.85 -2.55 -12.58
CA SER A 784 -19.37 -2.11 -11.26
C SER A 784 -17.85 -2.29 -11.08
N TRP A 785 -17.24 -3.22 -11.81
CA TRP A 785 -15.83 -3.61 -11.68
C TRP A 785 -14.89 -2.86 -12.65
N GLN A 786 -15.39 -2.35 -13.78
CA GLN A 786 -14.59 -1.70 -14.83
C GLN A 786 -14.92 -0.21 -14.94
N GLN A 787 -13.93 0.59 -15.37
CA GLN A 787 -14.08 2.03 -15.60
C GLN A 787 -15.19 2.35 -16.60
N ALA A 788 -15.75 3.56 -16.50
CA ALA A 788 -16.78 4.01 -17.44
C ALA A 788 -16.21 4.22 -18.86
N GLU A 789 -16.87 3.64 -19.86
CA GLU A 789 -16.52 3.80 -21.29
C GLU A 789 -17.64 4.55 -22.01
N TYR A 790 -17.54 5.88 -22.17
CA TYR A 790 -18.54 6.63 -22.92
C TYR A 790 -18.13 6.81 -24.39
N GLN A 791 -18.64 5.93 -25.26
CA GLN A 791 -18.35 5.89 -26.71
C GLN A 791 -16.85 5.76 -27.03
N TYR A 792 -16.41 4.53 -27.38
CA TYR A 792 -15.10 4.17 -27.95
C TYR A 792 -14.10 5.33 -28.04
N ASN A 793 -13.25 5.46 -27.02
CA ASN A 793 -12.07 6.35 -26.91
C ASN A 793 -12.26 7.76 -26.33
N ASN A 794 -13.45 8.16 -25.85
CA ASN A 794 -13.61 9.40 -25.06
C ASN A 794 -13.92 9.08 -23.59
N ILE A 795 -12.87 8.90 -22.81
CA ILE A 795 -13.00 8.81 -21.37
C ILE A 795 -13.20 10.22 -20.81
N GLN A 796 -14.28 10.43 -20.05
CA GLN A 796 -14.45 11.62 -19.21
C GLN A 796 -14.69 11.19 -17.77
N GLU A 797 -13.94 11.80 -16.86
CA GLU A 797 -14.18 11.67 -15.43
C GLU A 797 -15.31 12.58 -14.98
N PHE A 798 -16.14 12.06 -14.07
CA PHE A 798 -17.20 12.81 -13.43
C PHE A 798 -17.46 12.31 -12.01
N ILE A 799 -18.05 13.17 -11.19
CA ILE A 799 -18.36 12.83 -9.80
C ILE A 799 -19.56 11.88 -9.77
N TRP A 800 -19.33 10.67 -9.29
CA TRP A 800 -20.36 9.68 -8.96
C TRP A 800 -20.22 9.26 -7.50
N PRO A 801 -21.31 9.22 -6.69
CA PRO A 801 -22.70 9.55 -7.02
C PRO A 801 -22.93 11.04 -7.36
N GLU A 802 -23.99 11.34 -8.12
CA GLU A 802 -24.31 12.71 -8.54
C GLU A 802 -24.52 13.67 -7.35
N LEU A 803 -23.93 14.86 -7.46
CA LEU A 803 -24.12 15.96 -6.51
C LEU A 803 -25.58 16.44 -6.53
N GLN A 804 -26.04 16.96 -5.39
CA GLN A 804 -27.36 17.52 -5.19
C GLN A 804 -27.29 19.03 -5.04
N THR A 805 -28.31 19.73 -5.55
CA THR A 805 -28.52 21.15 -5.30
C THR A 805 -29.90 21.37 -4.72
N ILE A 806 -30.03 22.34 -3.81
CA ILE A 806 -31.31 22.69 -3.19
C ILE A 806 -31.61 24.18 -3.37
N SER A 807 -32.91 24.51 -3.40
CA SER A 807 -33.36 25.89 -3.24
C SER A 807 -33.48 26.19 -1.74
N VAL A 808 -32.59 27.03 -1.22
CA VAL A 808 -32.61 27.46 0.19
C VAL A 808 -33.75 28.47 0.40
N PRO A 809 -34.72 28.21 1.30
CA PRO A 809 -35.73 29.19 1.71
C PRO A 809 -35.16 30.54 2.14
N ALA A 810 -35.92 31.63 2.01
CA ALA A 810 -35.43 32.96 2.37
C ALA A 810 -35.33 33.19 3.89
N GLU A 811 -36.25 32.62 4.67
CA GLU A 811 -36.31 32.79 6.12
C GLU A 811 -35.38 31.81 6.82
N ALA A 812 -34.71 32.25 7.90
CA ALA A 812 -33.87 31.40 8.73
C ALA A 812 -34.71 30.30 9.39
N GLU A 813 -34.16 29.09 9.46
CA GLU A 813 -34.79 27.96 10.15
C GLU A 813 -33.71 27.12 10.80
N LEU A 814 -33.86 26.86 12.10
CA LEU A 814 -32.94 26.06 12.88
C LEU A 814 -33.02 24.57 12.52
N GLY A 815 -31.88 23.98 12.20
CA GLY A 815 -31.65 22.55 12.22
C GLY A 815 -30.54 22.17 13.20
N VAL A 816 -30.68 21.00 13.81
CA VAL A 816 -29.69 20.41 14.71
C VAL A 816 -29.34 19.01 14.22
N ALA A 817 -28.06 18.67 14.15
CA ALA A 817 -27.53 17.31 13.98
C ALA A 817 -26.57 16.99 15.13
N ILE A 818 -26.33 15.71 15.39
CA ILE A 818 -25.52 15.26 16.53
C ILE A 818 -24.53 14.18 16.11
N ASP A 819 -23.44 14.08 16.87
CA ASP A 819 -22.45 13.01 16.69
C ASP A 819 -23.10 11.62 16.75
N GLY A 820 -22.65 10.71 15.87
CA GLY A 820 -23.17 9.33 15.81
C GLY A 820 -24.54 9.18 15.16
N SER A 821 -25.11 10.21 14.51
CA SER A 821 -26.42 10.12 13.85
C SER A 821 -26.46 10.80 12.49
N SER A 822 -27.14 10.17 11.52
CA SER A 822 -27.52 10.80 10.25
C SER A 822 -28.81 11.61 10.36
N ASN A 823 -29.57 11.45 11.46
CA ASN A 823 -30.78 12.21 11.71
C ASN A 823 -30.48 13.70 11.91
N TYR A 824 -31.53 14.50 11.72
CA TYR A 824 -31.54 15.89 12.12
C TYR A 824 -32.87 16.24 12.79
N TRP A 825 -32.89 17.34 13.53
CA TRP A 825 -34.03 17.78 14.32
C TRP A 825 -34.31 19.26 14.10
N THR A 826 -35.59 19.60 14.04
CA THR A 826 -36.10 20.96 14.06
C THR A 826 -37.18 21.09 15.14
N ALA A 827 -37.79 22.26 15.30
CA ALA A 827 -38.94 22.41 16.20
C ALA A 827 -40.14 21.49 15.83
N ALA A 828 -40.19 20.97 14.61
CA ALA A 828 -41.22 20.03 14.16
C ALA A 828 -40.92 18.56 14.53
N GLY A 829 -39.76 18.28 15.14
CA GLY A 829 -39.31 16.93 15.48
C GLY A 829 -38.17 16.43 14.58
N ALA A 830 -37.92 15.12 14.60
CA ALA A 830 -36.91 14.49 13.77
C ALA A 830 -37.31 14.52 12.29
N GLY A 831 -36.40 14.97 11.42
CA GLY A 831 -36.65 15.12 9.98
C GLY A 831 -36.25 13.92 9.11
N ASN A 832 -35.98 12.75 9.70
CA ASN A 832 -35.42 11.60 8.97
C ASN A 832 -36.46 10.83 8.11
N PRO A 833 -36.13 10.45 6.85
CA PRO A 833 -36.89 9.49 6.03
C PRO A 833 -36.95 8.01 6.49
N THR A 834 -36.11 7.53 7.42
CA THR A 834 -36.05 6.10 7.83
C THR A 834 -36.32 5.80 9.31
N SER A 835 -36.39 6.79 10.20
CA SER A 835 -36.76 6.59 11.60
C SER A 835 -38.24 6.93 11.86
N THR A 836 -38.79 6.43 12.96
CA THR A 836 -40.04 6.97 13.48
C THR A 836 -39.84 8.46 13.82
N ALA A 837 -40.86 9.28 13.57
CA ALA A 837 -40.83 10.73 13.82
C ALA A 837 -40.56 11.11 15.31
N ASP A 838 -40.50 10.12 16.20
CA ASP A 838 -40.34 10.26 17.65
C ASP A 838 -38.90 10.03 18.15
N ALA A 839 -37.92 9.78 17.26
CA ALA A 839 -36.53 9.54 17.65
C ALA A 839 -35.92 10.77 18.34
N GLN A 840 -35.58 10.65 19.63
CA GLN A 840 -34.97 11.72 20.42
C GLN A 840 -33.49 11.92 20.02
N PRO A 841 -32.99 13.17 19.98
CA PRO A 841 -31.57 13.46 19.77
C PRO A 841 -30.76 13.08 21.02
N VAL A 842 -30.10 11.93 20.99
CA VAL A 842 -29.27 11.42 22.09
C VAL A 842 -27.82 11.32 21.64
N LEU A 843 -26.92 12.01 22.34
CA LEU A 843 -25.48 11.91 22.11
C LEU A 843 -24.94 10.55 22.59
N PRO A 844 -23.86 10.04 21.98
CA PRO A 844 -23.09 8.94 22.53
C PRO A 844 -22.69 9.23 23.99
N THR A 845 -22.91 8.27 24.88
CA THR A 845 -22.62 8.39 26.32
C THR A 845 -21.19 8.89 26.55
N PHE A 846 -21.01 9.82 27.47
CA PHE A 846 -19.70 10.28 27.89
C PHE A 846 -19.14 9.33 28.94
N SER A 847 -17.92 8.84 28.76
CA SER A 847 -17.25 7.96 29.71
C SER A 847 -15.83 8.43 30.00
N LEU A 848 -15.36 8.24 31.24
CA LEU A 848 -13.99 8.56 31.64
C LEU A 848 -12.95 7.80 30.80
N TYR A 849 -13.32 6.63 30.28
CA TYR A 849 -12.47 5.74 29.49
C TYR A 849 -12.76 5.77 27.99
N GLN A 850 -13.61 6.70 27.52
CA GLN A 850 -13.87 6.80 26.09
C GLN A 850 -12.61 7.17 25.31
N THR A 851 -12.43 6.58 24.15
CA THR A 851 -11.35 6.92 23.20
C THR A 851 -11.90 7.48 21.88
N GLN A 852 -13.23 7.51 21.73
CA GLN A 852 -13.87 8.13 20.59
C GLN A 852 -13.58 9.63 20.51
N PRO A 853 -13.56 10.23 19.30
CA PRO A 853 -13.40 11.66 19.12
C PRO A 853 -14.42 12.47 19.92
N GLN A 854 -14.09 13.75 20.17
CA GLN A 854 -14.98 14.63 20.95
C GLN A 854 -16.36 14.73 20.30
N GLN A 855 -17.39 14.40 21.08
CA GLN A 855 -18.77 14.50 20.68
C GLN A 855 -19.15 15.96 20.38
N TYR A 856 -20.09 16.13 19.46
CA TYR A 856 -20.49 17.44 18.99
C TYR A 856 -21.99 17.54 18.70
N ILE A 857 -22.47 18.78 18.69
CA ILE A 857 -23.77 19.19 18.18
C ILE A 857 -23.50 20.13 17.01
N GLU A 858 -24.03 19.82 15.83
CA GLU A 858 -24.04 20.72 14.69
C GLU A 858 -25.31 21.54 14.70
N VAL A 859 -25.15 22.86 14.74
CA VAL A 859 -26.23 23.82 14.53
C VAL A 859 -26.13 24.31 13.10
N PHE A 860 -27.19 24.16 12.33
CA PHE A 860 -27.21 24.55 10.92
C PHE A 860 -28.46 25.33 10.57
N ASN A 861 -28.31 26.20 9.58
CA ASN A 861 -29.38 26.97 9.00
C ASN A 861 -29.96 26.21 7.81
N ARG A 862 -31.29 26.17 7.73
CA ARG A 862 -32.04 25.67 6.57
C ARG A 862 -32.57 26.81 5.70
N GLY A 863 -32.29 28.06 6.10
CA GLY A 863 -32.71 29.29 5.44
C GLY A 863 -31.56 30.13 4.91
N GLY A 864 -31.90 31.20 4.19
CA GLY A 864 -30.95 32.15 3.59
C GLY A 864 -30.73 33.43 4.39
N ALA A 865 -31.58 33.71 5.38
CA ALA A 865 -31.34 34.78 6.35
C ALA A 865 -30.43 34.27 7.48
N PRO A 866 -29.55 35.11 8.06
CA PRO A 866 -28.70 34.69 9.18
C PRO A 866 -29.52 34.18 10.37
N LEU A 867 -29.08 33.08 10.96
CA LEU A 867 -29.70 32.45 12.13
C LEU A 867 -28.84 32.73 13.37
N GLU A 868 -29.39 33.44 14.36
CA GLU A 868 -28.76 33.51 15.68
C GLU A 868 -29.11 32.28 16.49
N TYR A 869 -28.16 31.73 17.25
CA TYR A 869 -28.38 30.53 18.06
C TYR A 869 -27.76 30.63 19.45
N THR A 870 -28.31 29.86 20.39
CA THR A 870 -27.75 29.61 21.73
C THR A 870 -27.88 28.14 22.11
N ILE A 871 -26.93 27.60 22.85
CA ILE A 871 -26.86 26.22 23.34
C ILE A 871 -26.62 26.24 24.86
N GLU A 872 -27.52 25.63 25.63
CA GLU A 872 -27.47 25.65 27.09
C GLU A 872 -27.63 24.24 27.66
N ALA A 873 -26.66 23.79 28.47
CA ALA A 873 -26.74 22.53 29.18
C ALA A 873 -27.39 22.72 30.56
N ALA A 874 -28.44 21.94 30.84
CA ALA A 874 -29.14 21.92 32.12
C ALA A 874 -28.46 20.92 33.07
N LEU A 875 -27.43 21.36 33.80
CA LEU A 875 -26.70 20.50 34.72
C LEU A 875 -27.57 20.14 35.94
N PRO A 876 -27.78 18.84 36.25
CA PRO A 876 -28.60 18.41 37.39
C PRO A 876 -28.04 18.87 38.73
N VAL A 877 -26.71 19.04 38.82
CA VAL A 877 -26.01 19.63 39.95
C VAL A 877 -25.05 20.68 39.42
N ALA A 878 -25.25 21.93 39.84
CA ALA A 878 -24.52 23.08 39.33
C ALA A 878 -23.05 23.14 39.80
N CYS A 879 -22.71 22.54 40.95
CA CYS A 879 -21.37 22.63 41.56
C CYS A 879 -20.95 21.37 42.34
N PRO A 880 -19.70 20.87 42.19
CA PRO A 880 -19.10 19.97 43.18
C PRO A 880 -18.86 20.71 44.51
N TYR A 881 -19.21 20.08 45.63
CA TYR A 881 -19.04 20.66 46.97
C TYR A 881 -17.54 20.77 47.32
N GLY A 882 -17.06 21.99 47.55
CA GLY A 882 -15.64 22.30 47.84
C GLY A 882 -15.06 23.50 47.09
N TRP A 883 -15.74 23.99 46.04
CA TRP A 883 -15.35 25.22 45.32
C TRP A 883 -15.79 26.51 46.04
N ASN A 884 -16.70 26.42 47.02
CA ASN A 884 -16.90 27.52 47.94
C ASN A 884 -15.69 27.55 48.87
N GLY A 885 -14.86 28.59 48.73
CA GLY A 885 -13.80 28.90 49.68
C GLY A 885 -14.29 28.66 51.10
N ASP A 886 -13.56 27.84 51.83
CA ASP A 886 -13.80 27.59 53.25
C ASP A 886 -14.05 28.95 53.95
N PRO A 887 -15.27 29.22 54.46
CA PRO A 887 -15.55 30.49 55.15
C PRO A 887 -14.77 30.60 56.48
N SER A 888 -14.03 29.57 56.88
CA SER A 888 -13.10 29.59 58.02
C SER A 888 -11.63 29.85 57.63
N ASN A 889 -11.28 29.88 56.34
CA ASN A 889 -9.93 30.21 55.87
C ASN A 889 -9.83 31.67 55.40
N ASP A 890 -10.05 32.58 56.34
CA ASP A 890 -10.14 34.04 56.17
C ASP A 890 -8.77 34.73 56.01
N LYS A 891 -7.75 34.04 55.45
CA LYS A 891 -6.38 34.56 55.42
C LYS A 891 -5.96 35.28 54.14
N ASP A 892 -6.65 35.04 53.02
CA ASP A 892 -6.15 35.49 51.70
C ASP A 892 -7.12 36.42 50.93
N GLY A 893 -8.06 37.09 51.59
CA GLY A 893 -8.70 38.33 51.09
C GLY A 893 -9.42 38.33 49.71
N TRP A 894 -9.57 37.19 49.03
CA TRP A 894 -10.22 37.03 47.73
C TRP A 894 -11.57 36.29 47.83
N ALA A 895 -12.39 36.61 48.83
CA ALA A 895 -13.79 36.17 48.88
C ALA A 895 -14.64 37.02 47.91
N GLY A 896 -14.52 36.73 46.62
CA GLY A 896 -15.41 37.21 45.57
C GLY A 896 -16.06 36.01 44.87
N GLU A 897 -17.34 36.13 44.55
CA GLU A 897 -18.17 35.18 43.81
C GLU A 897 -17.48 34.69 42.52
N ALA A 898 -16.65 33.64 42.62
CA ALA A 898 -16.15 32.97 41.44
C ALA A 898 -17.31 32.18 40.83
N PRO A 899 -17.77 32.49 39.60
CA PRO A 899 -18.87 31.76 38.98
C PRO A 899 -18.47 30.28 38.89
N CYS A 900 -19.37 29.42 39.36
CA CYS A 900 -19.17 27.98 39.35
C CYS A 900 -18.90 27.51 37.92
N ARG A 901 -17.75 26.87 37.69
CA ARG A 901 -17.42 26.36 36.36
C ARG A 901 -18.30 25.14 36.05
N PRO A 902 -19.05 25.14 34.93
CA PRO A 902 -19.83 23.98 34.53
C PRO A 902 -18.90 22.80 34.20
N TRP A 903 -19.24 21.62 34.71
CA TRP A 903 -18.47 20.39 34.48
C TRP A 903 -18.75 19.74 33.12
N LEU A 904 -19.89 20.06 32.49
CA LEU A 904 -20.14 19.79 31.07
C LEU A 904 -20.28 21.13 30.35
N THR A 905 -19.48 21.31 29.29
CA THR A 905 -19.40 22.53 28.51
C THR A 905 -19.72 22.29 27.04
N VAL A 906 -20.29 23.30 26.39
CA VAL A 906 -20.50 23.32 24.94
C VAL A 906 -19.78 24.54 24.37
N TYR A 907 -19.04 24.41 23.28
CA TYR A 907 -18.35 25.54 22.65
C TYR A 907 -18.22 25.40 21.13
N PRO A 908 -18.51 26.46 20.34
CA PRO A 908 -19.16 27.70 20.75
C PRO A 908 -20.63 27.46 21.15
N ASN A 909 -21.09 28.06 22.24
CA ASN A 909 -22.45 27.89 22.75
C ASN A 909 -23.43 28.98 22.30
N GLN A 910 -23.00 29.97 21.53
CA GLN A 910 -23.88 30.98 20.94
C GLN A 910 -23.17 31.62 19.73
N GLY A 911 -23.95 32.17 18.80
CA GLY A 911 -23.40 32.84 17.64
C GLY A 911 -24.46 33.19 16.61
N VAL A 912 -23.99 33.61 15.43
CA VAL A 912 -24.81 33.85 14.24
C VAL A 912 -24.20 33.06 13.11
N ILE A 913 -25.01 32.26 12.41
CA ILE A 913 -24.58 31.42 11.29
C ILE A 913 -25.36 31.77 10.03
N ASP A 914 -24.65 31.81 8.90
CA ASP A 914 -25.28 31.82 7.58
C ASP A 914 -25.59 30.39 7.14
N THR A 915 -24.68 29.45 7.39
CA THR A 915 -24.78 28.05 7.00
C THR A 915 -24.80 27.11 8.21
N GLU A 916 -23.70 27.00 8.95
CA GLU A 916 -23.56 26.02 10.03
C GLU A 916 -22.39 26.28 10.97
N VAL A 917 -22.42 25.62 12.13
CA VAL A 917 -21.34 25.58 13.11
C VAL A 917 -21.37 24.26 13.88
N ARG A 918 -20.20 23.70 14.13
CA ARG A 918 -20.03 22.54 15.03
C ARG A 918 -19.67 23.03 16.42
N ALA A 919 -20.52 22.72 17.40
CA ALA A 919 -20.27 22.97 18.82
C ALA A 919 -19.82 21.69 19.52
N THR A 920 -18.60 21.70 20.05
CA THR A 920 -18.05 20.55 20.77
C THR A 920 -18.62 20.47 22.18
N VAL A 921 -18.98 19.27 22.63
CA VAL A 921 -19.43 18.99 24.00
C VAL A 921 -18.29 18.33 24.76
N ARG A 922 -17.94 18.84 25.95
CA ARG A 922 -16.83 18.34 26.77
C ARG A 922 -17.23 18.17 28.21
N VAL A 923 -16.82 17.05 28.80
CA VAL A 923 -16.93 16.77 30.23
C VAL A 923 -15.56 16.96 30.88
N ASP A 924 -15.49 17.77 31.93
CA ASP A 924 -14.34 17.85 32.84
C ASP A 924 -14.58 16.87 33.99
N TRP A 925 -13.99 15.68 33.87
CA TRP A 925 -14.15 14.57 34.82
C TRP A 925 -13.73 14.93 36.25
N ASN A 926 -12.87 15.93 36.45
CA ASN A 926 -12.47 16.37 37.79
C ASN A 926 -13.57 17.18 38.50
N LEU A 927 -14.53 17.70 37.76
CA LEU A 927 -15.61 18.55 38.26
C LEU A 927 -16.96 17.83 38.32
N VAL A 928 -17.07 16.62 37.76
CA VAL A 928 -18.33 15.86 37.78
C VAL A 928 -18.68 15.48 39.23
N PRO A 929 -19.83 15.93 39.76
CA PRO A 929 -20.22 15.61 41.12
C PRO A 929 -20.61 14.13 41.24
N THR A 930 -20.23 13.49 42.35
CA THR A 930 -20.65 12.12 42.69
C THR A 930 -21.73 12.08 43.78
N THR A 931 -22.05 13.24 44.36
CA THR A 931 -23.04 13.40 45.43
C THR A 931 -23.83 14.69 45.24
N TYR A 932 -25.01 14.77 45.85
CA TYR A 932 -25.82 15.98 45.93
C TYR A 932 -26.34 16.19 47.36
N ALA A 933 -26.66 17.44 47.71
CA ALA A 933 -27.22 17.77 49.02
C ALA A 933 -28.64 17.22 49.16
N ASP A 934 -28.90 16.53 50.27
CA ASP A 934 -30.23 15.99 50.58
C ASP A 934 -31.25 17.15 50.67
N PRO A 935 -32.34 17.13 49.88
CA PRO A 935 -33.37 18.17 49.90
C PRO A 935 -34.05 18.34 51.27
N GLU A 936 -34.06 17.30 52.11
CA GLU A 936 -34.65 17.33 53.45
C GLU A 936 -33.66 17.78 54.54
N ASP A 937 -32.36 17.58 54.33
CA ASP A 937 -31.26 17.97 55.22
C ASP A 937 -30.01 18.36 54.42
N GLY A 938 -29.87 19.64 54.07
CA GLY A 938 -28.75 20.12 53.26
C GLY A 938 -27.34 19.92 53.86
N SER A 939 -27.22 19.39 55.08
CA SER A 939 -25.94 18.95 55.67
C SER A 939 -25.56 17.50 55.32
N ARG A 940 -26.52 16.70 54.84
CA ARG A 940 -26.35 15.32 54.40
C ARG A 940 -26.12 15.26 52.89
N GLN A 941 -25.17 14.43 52.46
CA GLN A 941 -24.89 14.18 51.05
C GLN A 941 -25.44 12.81 50.65
N LEU A 942 -26.14 12.76 49.53
CA LEU A 942 -26.64 11.53 48.92
C LEU A 942 -25.82 11.24 47.66
N PRO A 943 -25.53 9.96 47.36
CA PRO A 943 -24.84 9.59 46.12
C PRO A 943 -25.72 9.93 44.92
N LEU A 944 -25.10 10.39 43.84
CA LEU A 944 -25.75 10.46 42.54
C LEU A 944 -25.80 9.06 41.92
N GLU A 945 -26.90 8.77 41.24
CA GLU A 945 -27.05 7.56 40.41
C GLU A 945 -26.58 7.88 38.99
N PHE A 946 -25.77 6.99 38.42
CA PHE A 946 -25.22 7.11 37.08
C PHE A 946 -25.83 6.04 36.16
N PRO A 947 -25.94 6.30 34.84
CA PRO A 947 -25.49 7.51 34.13
C PRO A 947 -26.37 8.74 34.43
N LEU A 948 -25.76 9.93 34.45
CA LEU A 948 -26.48 11.19 34.58
C LEU A 948 -27.07 11.61 33.24
N GLU A 949 -28.35 11.92 33.22
CA GLU A 949 -29.03 12.54 32.07
C GLU A 949 -28.88 14.07 32.13
N VAL A 950 -28.34 14.66 31.06
CA VAL A 950 -28.11 16.10 30.93
C VAL A 950 -28.80 16.62 29.67
N PRO A 951 -29.93 17.34 29.80
CA PRO A 951 -30.57 18.01 28.67
C PRO A 951 -29.73 19.20 28.19
N ILE A 952 -29.50 19.31 26.88
CA ILE A 952 -28.78 20.39 26.21
C ILE A 952 -29.75 21.04 25.22
N THR A 953 -30.18 22.26 25.50
CA THR A 953 -31.17 22.93 24.66
C THR A 953 -30.52 23.87 23.66
N VAL A 954 -30.83 23.68 22.37
CA VAL A 954 -30.45 24.56 21.26
C VAL A 954 -31.65 25.43 20.89
N ARG A 955 -31.45 26.74 20.81
CA ARG A 955 -32.48 27.71 20.42
C ARG A 955 -32.02 28.54 19.23
N GLY A 956 -32.95 28.85 18.34
CA GLY A 956 -32.75 29.68 17.17
C GLY A 956 -33.54 30.99 17.25
N SER A 957 -33.08 32.02 16.53
CA SER A 957 -33.79 33.31 16.40
C SER A 957 -35.12 33.21 15.65
N ASP A 958 -35.37 32.09 14.98
CA ASP A 958 -36.66 31.71 14.38
C ASP A 958 -37.72 31.31 15.42
N GLY A 959 -37.32 31.18 16.69
CA GLY A 959 -38.18 30.73 17.80
C GLY A 959 -38.23 29.22 17.99
N SER A 960 -37.45 28.47 17.21
CA SER A 960 -37.33 27.02 17.32
C SER A 960 -36.47 26.60 18.52
N GLU A 961 -36.79 25.44 19.09
CA GLU A 961 -36.06 24.83 20.20
C GLU A 961 -35.91 23.32 19.97
N VAL A 962 -34.70 22.79 20.17
CA VAL A 962 -34.37 21.36 20.13
C VAL A 962 -33.62 20.99 21.40
N VAL A 963 -34.06 19.94 22.10
CA VAL A 963 -33.40 19.44 23.32
C VAL A 963 -32.63 18.17 22.98
N VAL A 964 -31.30 18.23 23.01
CA VAL A 964 -30.36 17.11 22.86
C VAL A 964 -30.04 16.51 24.23
N THR A 965 -30.16 15.19 24.39
CA THR A 965 -29.83 14.50 25.65
C THR A 965 -28.39 13.99 25.61
N ALA A 966 -27.60 14.33 26.63
CA ALA A 966 -26.30 13.72 26.91
C ALA A 966 -26.40 12.79 28.12
N TYR A 967 -25.79 11.60 28.03
CA TYR A 967 -25.61 10.70 29.18
C TYR A 967 -24.16 10.74 29.63
N VAL A 968 -23.92 10.83 30.94
CA VAL A 968 -22.56 10.89 31.52
C VAL A 968 -22.40 9.75 32.50
N ASP A 969 -21.44 8.85 32.23
CA ASP A 969 -21.15 7.69 33.07
C ASP A 969 -20.50 8.08 34.40
N ASP A 970 -20.37 7.07 35.26
CA ASP A 970 -19.75 7.19 36.57
C ASP A 970 -18.30 7.72 36.48
N PRO A 971 -17.98 8.88 37.09
CA PRO A 971 -16.64 9.46 37.05
C PRO A 971 -15.65 8.78 38.01
N ARG A 972 -16.09 7.80 38.81
CA ARG A 972 -15.23 7.11 39.79
C ARG A 972 -14.23 6.22 39.05
N PRO A 973 -12.91 6.44 39.22
CA PRO A 973 -11.92 5.67 38.50
C PRO A 973 -11.83 4.23 39.03
N LEU A 974 -11.52 3.31 38.13
CA LEU A 974 -11.24 1.91 38.39
C LEU A 974 -9.84 1.81 39.01
N PRO A 975 -9.60 0.84 39.90
CA PRO A 975 -8.26 0.55 40.39
C PRO A 975 -7.30 0.29 39.21
N TRP A 976 -6.12 0.89 39.24
CA TRP A 976 -5.11 0.67 38.21
C TRP A 976 -4.70 -0.81 38.13
N ALA A 977 -4.63 -1.34 36.92
CA ALA A 977 -4.08 -2.66 36.61
C ALA A 977 -3.34 -2.59 35.27
N PRO A 978 -2.12 -3.17 35.14
CA PRO A 978 -1.33 -3.06 33.93
C PRO A 978 -1.92 -3.88 32.77
N ASN A 979 -1.70 -3.42 31.55
CA ASN A 979 -2.03 -4.09 30.29
C ASN A 979 -3.50 -4.52 30.18
N ARG A 980 -4.43 -3.70 30.71
CA ARG A 980 -5.86 -3.97 30.73
C ARG A 980 -6.65 -2.96 29.90
N TYR A 981 -7.49 -3.45 29.01
CA TYR A 981 -8.47 -2.64 28.27
C TYR A 981 -9.72 -2.40 29.09
N ILE A 982 -10.37 -1.25 28.93
CA ILE A 982 -11.58 -0.89 29.68
C ILE A 982 -12.75 -0.68 28.73
N GLU A 983 -13.89 -1.32 29.01
CA GLU A 983 -15.13 -1.13 28.28
C GLU A 983 -15.62 0.32 28.41
N ALA A 984 -15.93 0.94 27.28
CA ALA A 984 -16.61 2.24 27.22
C ALA A 984 -17.44 2.32 25.94
N ASN A 985 -18.51 3.10 25.96
CA ASN A 985 -19.38 3.29 24.78
C ASN A 985 -19.97 2.00 24.19
N GLY A 986 -20.08 0.96 25.01
CA GLY A 986 -20.65 -0.34 24.63
C GLY A 986 -19.74 -1.19 23.73
N TYR A 987 -18.43 -0.99 23.79
CA TYR A 987 -17.46 -1.88 23.14
C TYR A 987 -16.10 -1.94 23.85
N LEU A 988 -15.31 -2.96 23.48
CA LEU A 988 -13.86 -3.06 23.67
C LEU A 988 -13.21 -3.23 22.30
N SER A 989 -12.15 -2.48 21.98
CA SER A 989 -11.36 -2.60 20.74
C SER A 989 -9.90 -2.76 21.12
N MET A 990 -9.30 -3.91 20.79
CA MET A 990 -8.03 -4.38 21.33
C MET A 990 -7.04 -4.72 20.22
N ALA A 991 -6.05 -3.84 20.00
CA ALA A 991 -5.04 -4.01 18.97
C ALA A 991 -4.21 -5.29 19.19
N ALA A 992 -3.94 -6.04 18.11
CA ALA A 992 -3.33 -7.37 18.18
C ALA A 992 -1.96 -7.38 18.89
N ASP A 993 -1.10 -6.40 18.61
CA ASP A 993 0.25 -6.32 19.18
C ASP A 993 0.26 -5.91 20.66
N ARG A 994 -0.85 -5.39 21.17
CA ARG A 994 -1.05 -4.99 22.57
C ARG A 994 -1.77 -6.05 23.42
N HIS A 995 -1.59 -7.31 23.05
CA HIS A 995 -1.82 -8.44 23.92
C HIS A 995 -1.12 -8.30 25.29
N SER A 996 -1.77 -8.82 26.34
CA SER A 996 -1.22 -8.86 27.69
C SER A 996 -0.20 -9.99 27.88
N LYS A 997 -0.30 -11.06 27.07
CA LYS A 997 0.62 -12.19 27.07
C LYS A 997 0.57 -12.93 25.73
N ALA A 998 1.73 -13.28 25.17
CA ALA A 998 1.87 -14.24 24.07
C ALA A 998 2.36 -15.58 24.63
N VAL A 999 1.57 -16.62 24.42
CA VAL A 999 1.92 -18.01 24.76
C VAL A 999 2.32 -18.71 23.48
N GLY A 1000 3.49 -19.33 23.49
CA GLY A 1000 4.03 -20.15 22.40
C GLY A 1000 4.58 -21.47 22.94
N THR A 1001 5.17 -22.27 22.06
CA THR A 1001 5.93 -23.49 22.39
C THR A 1001 7.43 -23.25 22.14
N ASP A 1002 8.25 -24.29 22.29
CA ASP A 1002 9.67 -24.24 21.91
C ASP A 1002 9.87 -24.06 20.38
N GLU A 1003 8.87 -24.43 19.58
CA GLU A 1003 8.94 -24.41 18.10
C GLU A 1003 8.11 -23.29 17.47
N ILE A 1004 7.07 -22.81 18.16
CA ILE A 1004 6.10 -21.85 17.65
C ILE A 1004 6.03 -20.63 18.55
N GLY A 1005 6.35 -19.47 17.99
CA GLY A 1005 6.20 -18.17 18.62
C GLY A 1005 5.18 -17.28 17.92
N TRP A 1006 4.95 -16.09 18.47
CA TRP A 1006 4.16 -15.04 17.82
C TRP A 1006 5.10 -13.96 17.28
N LYS A 1007 4.92 -13.61 16.00
CA LYS A 1007 5.67 -12.56 15.33
C LYS A 1007 4.78 -11.35 15.10
N ARG A 1008 5.29 -10.18 15.47
CA ARG A 1008 4.69 -8.88 15.16
C ARG A 1008 5.02 -8.51 13.71
N LEU A 1009 4.02 -8.05 12.97
CA LEU A 1009 4.14 -7.54 11.62
C LEU A 1009 3.76 -6.05 11.65
N PRO A 1010 4.75 -5.13 11.67
CA PRO A 1010 4.50 -3.70 11.77
C PRO A 1010 3.61 -3.18 10.65
N ASN A 1011 2.56 -2.46 11.03
CA ASN A 1011 1.59 -1.77 10.21
C ASN A 1011 0.89 -2.60 9.12
N ILE A 1012 0.86 -3.93 9.24
CA ILE A 1012 0.15 -4.78 8.27
C ILE A 1012 -1.37 -4.70 8.43
N GLY A 1013 -1.87 -4.23 9.58
CA GLY A 1013 -3.29 -4.09 9.86
C GLY A 1013 -3.80 -2.69 9.52
N ARG A 1014 -5.09 -2.59 9.17
CA ARG A 1014 -5.71 -1.32 8.74
C ARG A 1014 -5.68 -0.23 9.80
N THR A 1015 -5.58 -0.58 11.09
CA THR A 1015 -5.48 0.38 12.20
C THR A 1015 -4.19 0.27 13.03
N GLY A 1016 -3.27 -0.64 12.70
CA GLY A 1016 -2.04 -0.84 13.45
C GLY A 1016 -1.27 -2.10 13.02
N ASP A 1017 -0.62 -2.75 13.97
CA ASP A 1017 0.21 -3.91 13.68
C ASP A 1017 -0.60 -5.21 13.70
N GLY A 1018 -0.06 -6.22 13.02
CA GLY A 1018 -0.60 -7.57 13.04
C GLY A 1018 0.24 -8.51 13.88
N MET A 1019 -0.37 -9.59 14.36
CA MET A 1019 0.30 -10.72 15.02
C MET A 1019 0.02 -12.02 14.27
N THR A 1020 1.07 -12.76 13.93
CA THR A 1020 0.98 -14.08 13.27
C THR A 1020 1.73 -15.14 14.07
N PRO A 1021 1.29 -16.40 14.10
CA PRO A 1021 2.16 -17.50 14.52
C PRO A 1021 3.36 -17.62 13.56
N PHE A 1022 4.50 -18.06 14.10
CA PHE A 1022 5.76 -18.17 13.38
C PHE A 1022 6.59 -19.37 13.90
N PRO A 1023 7.31 -20.14 13.05
CA PRO A 1023 7.49 -19.94 11.61
C PRO A 1023 6.23 -20.17 10.78
N VAL A 1024 6.16 -19.57 9.60
CA VAL A 1024 5.00 -19.68 8.68
C VAL A 1024 4.77 -21.10 8.14
N THR A 1025 5.74 -21.99 8.33
CA THR A 1025 5.71 -23.41 7.96
C THR A 1025 5.33 -24.34 9.12
N ALA A 1026 4.95 -23.79 10.29
CA ALA A 1026 4.55 -24.59 11.45
C ALA A 1026 3.33 -25.48 11.16
N GLU A 1027 3.29 -26.66 11.78
CA GLU A 1027 2.13 -27.56 11.67
C GLU A 1027 0.89 -27.00 12.39
N PRO A 1028 -0.33 -27.33 11.92
CA PRO A 1028 -1.57 -27.03 12.61
C PRO A 1028 -1.58 -27.46 14.08
N GLN A 1029 -2.23 -26.66 14.93
CA GLN A 1029 -2.37 -26.88 16.36
C GLN A 1029 -3.82 -27.16 16.75
N GLU A 1030 -4.04 -28.01 17.75
CA GLU A 1030 -5.36 -28.17 18.40
C GLU A 1030 -5.46 -27.18 19.58
N PRO A 1031 -6.39 -26.19 19.56
CA PRO A 1031 -6.52 -25.21 20.63
C PRO A 1031 -6.90 -25.82 21.98
N GLY A 1032 -6.19 -25.41 23.03
CA GLY A 1032 -6.48 -25.76 24.42
C GLY A 1032 -5.22 -25.94 25.27
N GLY A 1033 -5.39 -25.94 26.59
CA GLY A 1033 -4.28 -26.14 27.53
C GLY A 1033 -3.13 -25.14 27.31
N ASP A 1034 -1.94 -25.67 26.98
CA ASP A 1034 -0.72 -24.89 26.76
C ASP A 1034 -0.48 -24.54 25.27
N SER A 1035 -1.47 -24.74 24.38
CA SER A 1035 -1.31 -24.42 22.96
C SER A 1035 -1.09 -22.91 22.70
N PRO A 1036 -0.42 -22.53 21.59
CA PRO A 1036 -0.11 -21.14 21.29
C PRO A 1036 -1.35 -20.24 21.23
N ARG A 1037 -1.28 -19.08 21.90
CA ARG A 1037 -2.36 -18.10 21.96
C ARG A 1037 -1.88 -16.70 22.35
N LEU A 1038 -2.69 -15.70 22.03
CA LEU A 1038 -2.60 -14.35 22.57
C LEU A 1038 -3.69 -14.15 23.63
N GLU A 1039 -3.34 -13.52 24.75
CA GLU A 1039 -4.28 -13.21 25.85
C GLU A 1039 -4.42 -11.69 25.98
N PHE A 1040 -5.65 -11.19 26.11
CA PHE A 1040 -5.99 -9.78 26.27
C PHE A 1040 -6.79 -9.58 27.56
N ASN A 1041 -6.21 -8.90 28.54
CA ASN A 1041 -6.93 -8.54 29.75
C ASN A 1041 -7.90 -7.40 29.46
N ALA A 1042 -9.17 -7.56 29.83
CA ALA A 1042 -10.22 -6.57 29.62
C ALA A 1042 -11.10 -6.43 30.86
N HIS A 1043 -11.57 -5.21 31.13
CA HIS A 1043 -12.55 -4.92 32.18
C HIS A 1043 -13.91 -4.66 31.54
N PHE A 1044 -14.88 -5.51 31.85
CA PHE A 1044 -16.27 -5.39 31.43
C PHE A 1044 -17.08 -4.69 32.52
N SER A 1045 -17.74 -3.60 32.17
CA SER A 1045 -18.70 -2.87 33.00
C SER A 1045 -20.11 -3.46 32.91
N THR A 1046 -20.37 -4.26 31.87
CA THR A 1046 -21.66 -4.91 31.62
C THR A 1046 -21.53 -6.44 31.62
N ALA A 1047 -22.58 -7.13 32.06
CA ALA A 1047 -22.71 -8.58 31.96
C ALA A 1047 -23.80 -8.93 30.94
N GLY A 1048 -23.73 -10.12 30.37
CA GLY A 1048 -24.66 -10.60 29.37
C GLY A 1048 -23.96 -11.25 28.18
N GLU A 1049 -24.74 -11.47 27.13
CA GLU A 1049 -24.22 -11.95 25.85
C GLU A 1049 -23.44 -10.82 25.15
N VAL A 1050 -22.27 -11.16 24.61
CA VAL A 1050 -21.41 -10.25 23.86
C VAL A 1050 -21.02 -10.89 22.53
N THR A 1051 -20.82 -10.06 21.51
CA THR A 1051 -20.29 -10.51 20.21
C THR A 1051 -18.83 -10.11 20.08
N VAL A 1052 -17.95 -11.07 19.87
CA VAL A 1052 -16.52 -10.84 19.59
C VAL A 1052 -16.29 -10.89 18.08
N TRP A 1053 -15.99 -9.73 17.51
CA TRP A 1053 -15.59 -9.53 16.12
C TRP A 1053 -14.08 -9.60 16.01
N THR A 1054 -13.57 -10.56 15.24
CA THR A 1054 -12.13 -10.73 15.03
C THR A 1054 -11.74 -10.24 13.65
N TYR A 1055 -10.75 -9.35 13.57
CA TYR A 1055 -10.26 -8.74 12.33
C TYR A 1055 -8.96 -9.42 11.92
N ILE A 1056 -8.99 -10.14 10.81
CA ILE A 1056 -7.87 -10.94 10.28
C ILE A 1056 -7.48 -10.40 8.90
N SER A 1057 -6.19 -10.40 8.54
CA SER A 1057 -5.79 -10.08 7.15
C SER A 1057 -6.37 -11.12 6.17
N PRO A 1058 -6.75 -10.73 4.94
CA PRO A 1058 -7.54 -11.56 4.02
C PRO A 1058 -6.70 -12.65 3.33
N ARG A 1059 -6.17 -13.60 4.11
CA ARG A 1059 -5.34 -14.71 3.62
C ARG A 1059 -6.20 -15.83 3.09
N ASN A 1060 -5.77 -16.40 1.96
CA ASN A 1060 -6.42 -17.55 1.33
C ASN A 1060 -5.99 -18.86 2.01
N ASN A 1061 -6.74 -19.94 1.77
CA ASN A 1061 -6.42 -21.29 2.26
C ASN A 1061 -5.26 -21.91 1.46
N PHE A 1062 -4.05 -21.34 1.63
CA PHE A 1062 -2.90 -21.64 0.78
C PHE A 1062 -2.40 -23.10 0.88
N GLN A 1063 -2.66 -23.79 1.99
CA GLN A 1063 -2.39 -25.22 2.14
C GLN A 1063 -3.60 -26.13 1.81
N ASN A 1064 -4.76 -25.56 1.48
CA ASN A 1064 -6.00 -26.27 1.14
C ASN A 1064 -6.39 -27.29 2.23
N TRP A 1065 -6.42 -26.82 3.47
CA TRP A 1065 -7.01 -27.56 4.58
C TRP A 1065 -8.50 -27.77 4.32
N GLU A 1066 -9.05 -28.96 4.62
CA GLU A 1066 -10.43 -29.33 4.30
C GLU A 1066 -11.46 -28.43 5.03
N GLU A 1067 -11.10 -27.92 6.20
CA GLU A 1067 -11.91 -27.11 7.10
C GLU A 1067 -11.64 -25.59 6.94
N GLY A 1068 -10.86 -25.22 5.92
CA GLY A 1068 -10.45 -23.84 5.69
C GLY A 1068 -9.27 -23.36 6.55
N LEU A 1069 -8.92 -22.08 6.44
CA LEU A 1069 -7.89 -21.44 7.26
C LEU A 1069 -8.49 -21.02 8.61
N GLN A 1070 -8.12 -21.68 9.72
CA GLN A 1070 -8.83 -21.56 10.99
C GLN A 1070 -8.03 -20.85 12.10
N TYR A 1071 -8.77 -20.30 13.06
CA TYR A 1071 -8.30 -19.85 14.38
C TYR A 1071 -9.35 -20.13 15.46
N GLY A 1072 -9.00 -19.92 16.73
CA GLY A 1072 -9.94 -20.08 17.85
C GLY A 1072 -10.11 -18.81 18.69
N VAL A 1073 -11.28 -18.62 19.28
CA VAL A 1073 -11.58 -17.50 20.20
C VAL A 1073 -12.28 -18.03 21.45
N SER A 1074 -11.90 -17.52 22.63
CA SER A 1074 -12.60 -17.79 23.88
C SER A 1074 -12.49 -16.61 24.85
N ILE A 1075 -13.39 -16.55 25.84
CA ILE A 1075 -13.25 -15.67 27.01
C ILE A 1075 -13.07 -16.55 28.25
N ASP A 1076 -12.07 -16.20 29.06
CA ASP A 1076 -11.66 -16.94 30.26
C ASP A 1076 -11.48 -18.44 29.98
N ASP A 1077 -12.10 -19.29 30.80
CA ASP A 1077 -12.12 -20.75 30.66
C ASP A 1077 -13.42 -21.24 29.95
N GLY A 1078 -14.10 -20.34 29.26
CA GLY A 1078 -15.25 -20.65 28.40
C GLY A 1078 -14.85 -21.50 27.17
N PRO A 1079 -15.85 -21.97 26.40
CA PRO A 1079 -15.60 -22.81 25.23
C PRO A 1079 -14.81 -22.06 24.15
N ILE A 1080 -13.83 -22.76 23.56
CA ILE A 1080 -13.11 -22.27 22.38
C ILE A 1080 -14.00 -22.45 21.15
N GLN A 1081 -14.32 -21.34 20.47
CA GLN A 1081 -15.04 -21.35 19.21
C GLN A 1081 -14.05 -21.27 18.06
N LEU A 1082 -14.04 -22.28 17.20
CA LEU A 1082 -13.23 -22.31 15.99
C LEU A 1082 -13.93 -21.51 14.89
N VAL A 1083 -13.15 -20.72 14.14
CA VAL A 1083 -13.63 -19.88 13.05
C VAL A 1083 -12.81 -20.16 11.81
N ASP A 1084 -13.47 -20.42 10.69
CA ASP A 1084 -12.85 -20.48 9.36
C ASP A 1084 -12.78 -19.07 8.76
N ALA A 1085 -11.56 -18.53 8.66
CA ALA A 1085 -11.25 -17.26 8.04
C ALA A 1085 -11.39 -17.28 6.50
N THR A 1086 -11.68 -18.44 5.91
CA THR A 1086 -11.92 -18.61 4.48
C THR A 1086 -13.32 -19.13 4.18
N TYR A 1087 -14.23 -19.04 5.16
CA TYR A 1087 -15.61 -19.49 5.00
C TYR A 1087 -16.26 -18.87 3.77
N ALA A 1088 -16.90 -19.72 2.96
CA ALA A 1088 -17.59 -19.35 1.73
C ALA A 1088 -16.72 -18.63 0.69
N ILE A 1089 -15.39 -18.66 0.79
CA ILE A 1089 -14.51 -18.18 -0.30
C ILE A 1089 -14.49 -19.22 -1.41
N ASP A 1090 -14.85 -18.81 -2.62
CA ASP A 1090 -14.59 -19.57 -3.85
C ASP A 1090 -13.74 -18.70 -4.77
N LEU A 1091 -12.56 -19.22 -5.11
CA LEU A 1091 -11.59 -18.56 -5.98
C LEU A 1091 -11.56 -19.17 -7.39
N ASN A 1092 -12.36 -20.20 -7.67
CA ASN A 1092 -12.44 -20.79 -9.00
C ASN A 1092 -12.99 -19.76 -10.00
N GLY A 1093 -12.47 -19.77 -11.22
CA GLY A 1093 -12.84 -18.78 -12.24
C GLY A 1093 -12.55 -17.35 -11.77
N GLY A 1094 -13.58 -16.47 -11.77
CA GLY A 1094 -13.44 -15.04 -11.42
C GLY A 1094 -13.47 -14.73 -9.92
N GLY A 1095 -13.56 -15.74 -9.05
CA GLY A 1095 -13.82 -15.55 -7.63
C GLY A 1095 -15.29 -15.26 -7.31
N ASN A 1096 -15.64 -15.16 -6.03
CA ASN A 1096 -16.98 -14.84 -5.56
C ASN A 1096 -17.02 -13.58 -4.69
N LYS A 1097 -18.23 -13.09 -4.37
CA LYS A 1097 -18.42 -11.83 -3.64
C LYS A 1097 -17.80 -11.81 -2.23
N ILE A 1098 -17.71 -12.96 -1.56
CA ILE A 1098 -17.09 -13.06 -0.23
C ILE A 1098 -15.60 -12.77 -0.33
N TRP A 1099 -14.91 -13.39 -1.30
CA TRP A 1099 -13.53 -13.05 -1.61
C TRP A 1099 -13.36 -11.59 -2.04
N GLU A 1100 -14.19 -11.11 -2.98
CA GLU A 1100 -14.13 -9.72 -3.47
C GLU A 1100 -14.25 -8.72 -2.31
N ARG A 1101 -15.13 -8.98 -1.34
CA ARG A 1101 -15.23 -8.20 -0.10
C ARG A 1101 -13.92 -8.23 0.67
N HIS A 1102 -13.41 -9.42 1.01
CA HIS A 1102 -12.24 -9.54 1.89
C HIS A 1102 -11.03 -8.79 1.34
N THR A 1103 -10.81 -8.90 0.03
CA THR A 1103 -9.71 -8.22 -0.62
C THR A 1103 -9.95 -6.72 -0.81
N SER A 1104 -11.17 -6.31 -1.18
CA SER A 1104 -11.52 -4.89 -1.31
C SER A 1104 -11.43 -4.17 0.04
N ASP A 1105 -11.86 -4.83 1.11
CA ASP A 1105 -11.87 -4.28 2.47
C ASP A 1105 -10.54 -4.44 3.21
N ASN A 1106 -9.58 -5.16 2.61
CA ASN A 1106 -8.29 -5.54 3.18
C ASN A 1106 -8.39 -6.17 4.60
N VAL A 1107 -9.46 -6.93 4.83
CA VAL A 1107 -9.76 -7.59 6.11
C VAL A 1107 -10.81 -8.69 5.91
N ASN A 1108 -10.71 -9.76 6.69
CA ASN A 1108 -11.84 -10.60 7.05
C ASN A 1108 -12.27 -10.31 8.49
N ILE A 1109 -13.58 -10.05 8.69
CA ILE A 1109 -14.18 -9.82 10.00
C ILE A 1109 -15.20 -10.93 10.26
N MET A 1110 -15.02 -11.71 11.33
CA MET A 1110 -15.94 -12.80 11.69
C MET A 1110 -16.43 -12.68 13.14
N PRO A 1111 -17.73 -12.87 13.41
CA PRO A 1111 -18.30 -12.84 14.75
C PRO A 1111 -18.20 -14.20 15.46
N THR A 1112 -18.08 -14.16 16.79
CA THR A 1112 -18.36 -15.27 17.72
C THR A 1112 -19.15 -14.74 18.90
N THR A 1113 -20.00 -15.56 19.51
CA THR A 1113 -20.88 -15.11 20.62
C THR A 1113 -20.44 -15.71 21.94
N HIS A 1114 -20.21 -14.89 22.95
CA HIS A 1114 -19.74 -15.31 24.28
C HIS A 1114 -20.64 -14.74 25.37
N THR A 1115 -20.48 -15.20 26.60
CA THR A 1115 -21.26 -14.70 27.76
C THR A 1115 -20.31 -14.21 28.84
N ILE A 1116 -20.58 -13.00 29.33
CA ILE A 1116 -19.97 -12.42 30.52
C ILE A 1116 -20.95 -12.60 31.67
N ASP A 1117 -20.62 -13.51 32.60
CA ASP A 1117 -21.53 -13.87 33.70
C ASP A 1117 -21.68 -12.75 34.73
N GLU A 1118 -20.60 -12.01 35.01
CA GLU A 1118 -20.57 -10.88 35.93
C GLU A 1118 -19.64 -9.78 35.41
N PRO A 1119 -19.93 -8.48 35.66
CA PRO A 1119 -18.99 -7.41 35.32
C PRO A 1119 -17.68 -7.59 36.11
N GLY A 1120 -16.54 -7.32 35.49
CA GLY A 1120 -15.24 -7.53 36.11
C GLY A 1120 -14.08 -7.63 35.13
N ASP A 1121 -12.95 -8.14 35.63
CA ASP A 1121 -11.78 -8.43 34.80
C ASP A 1121 -11.90 -9.81 34.17
N HIS A 1122 -11.72 -9.88 32.86
CA HIS A 1122 -11.77 -11.09 32.04
C HIS A 1122 -10.56 -11.15 31.11
N VAL A 1123 -10.30 -12.34 30.55
CA VAL A 1123 -9.24 -12.57 29.56
C VAL A 1123 -9.85 -13.05 28.25
N VAL A 1124 -9.79 -12.21 27.22
CA VAL A 1124 -10.13 -12.60 25.85
C VAL A 1124 -8.92 -13.31 25.23
N LYS A 1125 -9.10 -14.48 24.64
CA LYS A 1125 -8.04 -15.34 24.11
C LYS A 1125 -8.22 -15.57 22.62
N PHE A 1126 -7.14 -15.41 21.86
CA PHE A 1126 -7.03 -15.75 20.44
C PHE A 1126 -6.06 -16.92 20.27
N TRP A 1127 -6.53 -18.03 19.73
CA TRP A 1127 -5.80 -19.29 19.65
C TRP A 1127 -5.32 -19.58 18.23
N MET A 1128 -4.08 -20.05 18.13
CA MET A 1128 -3.56 -20.58 16.86
C MET A 1128 -4.25 -21.92 16.54
N VAL A 1129 -4.72 -22.07 15.30
CA VAL A 1129 -5.05 -23.36 14.69
C VAL A 1129 -4.13 -23.58 13.48
N HIS A 1130 -4.26 -22.75 12.44
CA HIS A 1130 -3.39 -22.81 11.25
C HIS A 1130 -2.31 -21.71 11.26
N PRO A 1131 -1.12 -21.97 10.68
CA PRO A 1131 -0.14 -20.92 10.42
C PRO A 1131 -0.66 -19.93 9.37
N GLY A 1132 -0.04 -18.75 9.28
CA GLY A 1132 -0.39 -17.72 8.28
C GLY A 1132 -1.66 -16.92 8.58
N VAL A 1133 -2.35 -17.19 9.70
CA VAL A 1133 -3.43 -16.31 10.19
C VAL A 1133 -2.82 -15.07 10.85
N ILE A 1134 -3.21 -13.89 10.37
CA ILE A 1134 -2.69 -12.61 10.87
C ILE A 1134 -3.82 -11.85 11.58
N LEU A 1135 -3.75 -11.78 12.91
CA LEU A 1135 -4.68 -11.00 13.72
C LEU A 1135 -4.32 -9.51 13.63
N GLN A 1136 -5.28 -8.66 13.28
CA GLN A 1136 -5.14 -7.19 13.28
C GLN A 1136 -5.77 -6.55 14.52
N ASN A 1137 -6.98 -6.96 14.89
CA ASN A 1137 -7.74 -6.37 16.00
C ASN A 1137 -8.82 -7.34 16.53
N ILE A 1138 -9.21 -7.18 17.79
CA ILE A 1138 -10.37 -7.85 18.39
C ILE A 1138 -11.32 -6.78 18.92
N VAL A 1139 -12.57 -6.81 18.46
CA VAL A 1139 -13.62 -5.89 18.92
C VAL A 1139 -14.73 -6.67 19.60
N VAL A 1140 -15.00 -6.39 20.88
CA VAL A 1140 -16.13 -6.96 21.62
C VAL A 1140 -17.25 -5.95 21.65
N ASP A 1141 -18.40 -6.29 21.08
CA ASP A 1141 -19.64 -5.53 21.18
C ASP A 1141 -20.40 -5.94 22.44
N THR A 1142 -20.61 -4.98 23.34
CA THR A 1142 -21.38 -5.16 24.57
C THR A 1142 -22.78 -4.53 24.49
N GLY A 1143 -23.22 -4.18 23.27
CA GLY A 1143 -24.56 -3.67 22.96
C GLY A 1143 -24.59 -2.20 22.50
N GLY A 1144 -23.43 -1.57 22.29
CA GLY A 1144 -23.33 -0.17 21.88
C GLY A 1144 -22.47 0.09 20.63
N LEU A 1145 -21.84 -0.95 20.06
CA LEU A 1145 -20.96 -0.80 18.91
C LEU A 1145 -21.69 -0.14 17.73
N LYS A 1146 -21.12 0.94 17.21
CA LYS A 1146 -21.56 1.56 15.96
C LYS A 1146 -20.70 1.08 14.80
N TRP A 1147 -21.34 0.89 13.65
CA TRP A 1147 -20.66 0.50 12.42
C TRP A 1147 -19.74 1.62 11.92
N SER A 1148 -18.52 1.24 11.56
CA SER A 1148 -17.52 2.04 10.86
C SER A 1148 -16.61 1.08 10.08
N TYR A 1149 -15.94 1.59 9.05
CA TYR A 1149 -15.15 0.81 8.13
C TYR A 1149 -13.90 0.18 8.76
N LEU A 1150 -13.14 1.00 9.49
CA LEU A 1150 -11.91 0.65 10.20
C LEU A 1150 -12.19 0.05 11.58
N GLY A 1151 -13.46 -0.09 11.96
CA GLY A 1151 -13.88 -0.42 13.32
C GLY A 1151 -13.82 0.80 14.25
N PRO A 1152 -14.23 0.64 15.52
CA PRO A 1152 -14.20 1.71 16.50
C PRO A 1152 -12.75 2.02 16.92
N PRO A 1153 -12.47 3.24 17.43
CA PRO A 1153 -11.19 3.57 18.04
C PRO A 1153 -10.74 2.53 19.07
N GLU A 1154 -9.44 2.29 19.18
CA GLU A 1154 -8.88 1.40 20.20
C GLU A 1154 -9.35 1.83 21.60
N SER A 1155 -9.80 0.88 22.43
CA SER A 1155 -10.28 1.18 23.78
C SER A 1155 -9.15 1.62 24.70
N TYR A 1156 -9.50 2.33 25.77
CA TYR A 1156 -8.51 2.80 26.73
C TYR A 1156 -7.73 1.61 27.32
N TRP A 1157 -6.40 1.67 27.19
CA TRP A 1157 -5.49 0.61 27.61
C TRP A 1157 -4.58 1.09 28.76
N MET A 1158 -4.67 0.43 29.91
CA MET A 1158 -3.89 0.76 31.12
C MET A 1158 -2.47 0.16 31.09
N GLY A 1159 -1.64 0.48 30.10
CA GLY A 1159 -0.32 -0.17 29.94
C GLY A 1159 0.93 0.66 30.25
N LYS A 1160 0.80 1.98 30.38
CA LYS A 1160 1.83 2.85 30.96
C LYS A 1160 1.31 3.43 32.26
N GLY A 1161 2.11 3.38 33.34
CA GLY A 1161 1.86 4.28 34.47
C GLY A 1161 1.81 5.73 33.97
N PRO A 1162 1.18 6.67 34.68
CA PRO A 1162 1.12 8.05 34.24
C PRO A 1162 2.55 8.59 34.04
N GLU A 1163 2.96 8.77 32.78
CA GLU A 1163 4.15 9.54 32.38
C GLU A 1163 3.76 10.99 32.11
#